data_AF-A0A7Y4WHJ1-F1
#
_entry.id   AF-A0A7Y4WHJ1-F1
#
_cell.length_a   1.000
_cell.length_b   1.000
_cell.length_c   1.000
_cell.angle_alpha   90.00
_cell.angle_beta   90.00
_cell.angle_gamma   90.00
#
_symmetry.space_group_name_H-M   'P 1'
#
loop_
_entity.id
_entity.type
_entity.pdbx_description
1 polymer ?
#
loop_
_entity_poly.entity_id
_entity_poly.type
_entity_poly.pdbx_seq_one_letter_code
_entity_poly.pdbx_strand_id
1 'polypeptide(L)'
;MPNLPAIQRFFLAAVASTLLATAGAAANSSNPSRSALRLRLVPPDQTQIDLDKLSFAEVSALIEGVQADGELVLPLPFAGKSSFTPIEVREVEVTLDAEKHTLVLAGSAIVRGRGGRVFLSGTYSGSGPGQYAFGVAPDRLVLGEWFPALAATPLGSVVYVKAGLVVASAGHKLPASALVAGILGLEDAGKDLELKAGVTLHSTLAVQSLPAVGQLLAALGIEQAELRQSGRIGSSADLLLAALDGKDKKDIPLELELHSELEATAMKGLQERLPPWIKPTSFGPSLDFTLKTGKDRTQVEELVMKVTHQVKVEVAGESLEFSLSAEVETKNLKDAKVTLTGKRTWNHPLGIEWLSALETTLALVVDGKAASAGKAGKDELKATLTSSLRVGSVEAALEFEIEGEKGKKDELKGHATARLEHLTIGDLASFASTLTGTSFLSDLQLGDAAALDKVSLTLKHEKEKNTLEVSATAGLGGAKADLLFTLTSTGAGKGKVEPLFVIKRSAGHMSDLVPALAGKPGDLEFPESVWTLTPPKAAGVSKALSSADLGPTAREFFQGVYGPDFKLELKPGIQFGAALPVGKLPSALVQALGLETSASLVLEGSLAMSLDLGKGRPSASLQSLELNAELPRMAGVGSRLPEGLPSWMRLDSSSQRSLTVRFAAPSSVAFLLTNDVLADLDGQTRHFQISTEVSADSKQGKARLSGQMVGEWKQPFGLKALNLRDVTLAAEGKAQTGQGG
;
A
#
# COMPACT_ATOMS: atom_id res chain seq x y z
N MET A 1 64.92 8.28 -1.21
CA MET A 1 64.06 7.12 -0.90
C MET A 1 63.23 6.75 -2.14
N PRO A 2 63.55 5.69 -2.91
CA PRO A 2 62.83 5.40 -4.16
C PRO A 2 61.73 4.33 -4.08
N ASN A 3 61.58 3.58 -2.97
CA ASN A 3 60.74 2.37 -2.94
C ASN A 3 59.55 2.45 -1.97
N LEU A 4 58.64 3.42 -2.17
CA LEU A 4 57.32 3.41 -1.53
C LEU A 4 56.20 3.41 -2.60
N PRO A 5 55.13 2.58 -2.41
CA PRO A 5 54.00 2.45 -3.34
C PRO A 5 53.18 3.74 -3.49
N ALA A 6 52.55 3.91 -4.66
CA ALA A 6 51.90 5.16 -5.09
C ALA A 6 50.85 5.72 -4.11
N ILE A 7 50.13 4.85 -3.39
CA ILE A 7 49.14 5.25 -2.36
C ILE A 7 49.80 5.93 -1.17
N GLN A 8 51.01 5.51 -0.77
CA GLN A 8 51.74 6.15 0.32
C GLN A 8 52.40 7.46 -0.11
N ARG A 9 52.70 7.63 -1.41
CA ARG A 9 53.11 8.94 -1.96
C ARG A 9 51.94 9.91 -2.00
N PHE A 10 50.73 9.43 -2.29
CA PHE A 10 49.51 10.24 -2.23
C PHE A 10 49.17 10.64 -0.80
N PHE A 11 49.35 9.74 0.16
CA PHE A 11 49.16 10.05 1.59
C PHE A 11 50.22 11.02 2.12
N LEU A 12 51.51 10.86 1.77
CA LEU A 12 52.54 11.82 2.17
C LEU A 12 52.38 13.18 1.48
N ALA A 13 51.94 13.21 0.21
CA ALA A 13 51.66 14.46 -0.49
C ALA A 13 50.39 15.15 0.05
N ALA A 14 49.35 14.40 0.41
CA ALA A 14 48.15 14.94 1.03
C ALA A 14 48.45 15.45 2.45
N VAL A 15 49.18 14.68 3.27
CA VAL A 15 49.58 15.10 4.62
C VAL A 15 50.53 16.29 4.58
N ALA A 16 51.48 16.34 3.62
CA ALA A 16 52.34 17.52 3.43
C ALA A 16 51.57 18.74 2.89
N SER A 17 50.58 18.55 2.01
CA SER A 17 49.74 19.64 1.50
C SER A 17 48.79 20.18 2.57
N THR A 18 48.27 19.33 3.45
CA THR A 18 47.46 19.74 4.60
C THR A 18 48.32 20.41 5.68
N LEU A 19 49.56 19.94 5.92
CA LEU A 19 50.52 20.60 6.82
C LEU A 19 51.05 21.93 6.27
N LEU A 20 51.21 22.08 4.96
CA LEU A 20 51.55 23.36 4.32
C LEU A 20 50.35 24.30 4.18
N ALA A 21 49.13 23.79 4.05
CA ALA A 21 47.90 24.61 4.05
C ALA A 21 47.56 25.13 5.46
N THR A 22 47.78 24.34 6.51
CA THR A 22 47.63 24.80 7.90
C THR A 22 48.77 25.70 8.35
N ALA A 23 49.99 25.51 7.83
CA ALA A 23 51.10 26.44 8.07
C ALA A 23 50.99 27.75 7.25
N GLY A 24 50.37 27.71 6.06
CA GLY A 24 50.21 28.88 5.18
C GLY A 24 49.08 29.84 5.59
N ALA A 25 48.01 29.33 6.20
CA ALA A 25 46.92 30.18 6.74
C ALA A 25 47.28 30.86 8.07
N ALA A 26 48.31 30.38 8.78
CA ALA A 26 48.79 30.97 10.03
C ALA A 26 49.86 32.06 9.83
N ALA A 27 50.35 32.27 8.60
CA ALA A 27 51.56 33.07 8.36
C ALA A 27 51.32 34.56 8.01
N ASN A 28 50.07 35.02 7.89
CA ASN A 28 49.78 36.42 7.50
C ASN A 28 49.01 37.26 8.53
N SER A 29 48.76 36.77 9.75
CA SER A 29 48.27 37.61 10.85
C SER A 29 49.38 37.81 11.89
N SER A 30 50.38 38.61 11.55
CA SER A 30 51.38 39.07 12.52
C SER A 30 50.77 40.14 13.43
N ASN A 31 49.91 39.72 14.35
CA ASN A 31 49.65 40.46 15.57
C ASN A 31 49.90 39.49 16.75
N PRO A 32 50.90 39.74 17.62
CA PRO A 32 51.21 38.84 18.72
C PRO A 32 49.99 38.72 19.62
N SER A 33 49.58 37.48 19.90
CA SER A 33 48.57 37.16 20.90
C SER A 33 48.97 37.80 22.23
N ARG A 34 48.29 38.88 22.64
CA ARG A 34 48.44 39.46 23.97
C ARG A 34 47.79 38.52 24.97
N SER A 35 48.53 37.53 25.46
CA SER A 35 48.06 36.44 26.33
C SER A 35 47.69 36.86 27.77
N ALA A 36 47.43 38.13 28.04
CA ALA A 36 47.25 38.63 29.41
C ALA A 36 46.14 39.69 29.60
N LEU A 37 45.28 39.93 28.60
CA LEU A 37 44.17 40.87 28.77
C LEU A 37 43.04 40.25 29.61
N ARG A 38 42.52 40.99 30.60
CA ARG A 38 41.29 40.62 31.33
C ARG A 38 40.12 41.36 30.70
N LEU A 39 39.07 40.66 30.32
CA LEU A 39 37.85 41.28 29.79
C LEU A 39 36.75 41.15 30.84
N ARG A 40 36.10 42.27 31.15
CA ARG A 40 34.92 42.30 32.01
C ARG A 40 33.73 42.78 31.22
N LEU A 41 32.75 41.90 31.03
CA LEU A 41 31.50 42.22 30.35
C LEU A 41 30.50 42.72 31.37
N VAL A 42 29.99 43.93 31.18
CA VAL A 42 29.10 44.61 32.14
C VAL A 42 27.77 45.02 31.48
N PRO A 43 26.71 45.27 32.27
CA PRO A 43 25.50 45.94 31.80
C PRO A 43 25.81 47.27 31.09
N PRO A 44 25.05 47.66 30.05
CA PRO A 44 25.33 48.89 29.28
C PRO A 44 25.33 50.17 30.11
N ASP A 45 24.65 50.21 31.25
CA ASP A 45 24.59 51.34 32.18
C ASP A 45 25.81 51.42 33.14
N GLN A 46 26.64 50.38 33.18
CA GLN A 46 27.81 50.29 34.06
C GLN A 46 29.13 50.68 33.36
N THR A 47 29.06 51.14 32.10
CA THR A 47 30.22 51.61 31.35
C THR A 47 29.88 52.86 30.56
N GLN A 48 30.88 53.72 30.33
CA GLN A 48 30.75 54.89 29.47
C GLN A 48 30.99 54.57 27.99
N ILE A 49 31.47 53.35 27.70
CA ILE A 49 31.71 52.88 26.35
C ILE A 49 30.38 52.46 25.73
N ASP A 50 30.02 53.08 24.63
CA ASP A 50 28.86 52.72 23.83
C ASP A 50 29.35 52.07 22.53
N LEU A 51 29.44 50.73 22.54
CA LEU A 51 30.00 49.95 21.42
C LEU A 51 29.29 50.26 20.10
N ASP A 52 27.97 50.50 20.13
CA ASP A 52 27.15 50.79 18.95
C ASP A 52 27.52 52.11 18.28
N LYS A 53 28.25 53.01 18.97
CA LYS A 53 28.67 54.31 18.45
C LYS A 53 30.11 54.35 17.97
N LEU A 54 30.90 53.31 18.24
CA LEU A 54 32.31 53.28 17.87
C LEU A 54 32.49 52.68 16.47
N SER A 55 33.32 53.32 15.65
CA SER A 55 33.84 52.77 14.41
C SER A 55 34.83 51.64 14.67
N PHE A 56 35.08 50.79 13.67
CA PHE A 56 36.09 49.73 13.78
C PHE A 56 37.47 50.27 14.19
N ALA A 57 37.85 51.45 13.68
CA ALA A 57 39.11 52.10 14.01
C ALA A 57 39.16 52.53 15.50
N GLU A 58 38.06 53.09 16.02
CA GLU A 58 37.97 53.50 17.43
C GLU A 58 37.98 52.30 18.38
N VAL A 59 37.31 51.20 18.01
CA VAL A 59 37.34 49.94 18.77
C VAL A 59 38.73 49.30 18.73
N SER A 60 39.39 49.30 17.57
CA SER A 60 40.76 48.80 17.46
C SER A 60 41.71 49.61 18.34
N ALA A 61 41.63 50.95 18.29
CA ALA A 61 42.43 51.84 19.13
C ALA A 61 42.15 51.64 20.62
N LEU A 62 40.87 51.44 21.01
CA LEU A 62 40.48 51.13 22.38
C LEU A 62 41.16 49.87 22.89
N ILE A 63 41.18 48.80 22.09
CA ILE A 63 41.78 47.51 22.47
C ILE A 63 43.31 47.60 22.49
N GLU A 64 43.92 48.24 21.48
CA GLU A 64 45.37 48.43 21.40
C GLU A 64 45.91 49.25 22.57
N GLY A 65 45.13 50.23 23.04
CA GLY A 65 45.45 51.12 24.17
C GLY A 65 45.43 50.45 25.55
N VAL A 66 44.85 49.25 25.69
CA VAL A 66 44.87 48.51 26.96
C VAL A 66 46.28 47.94 27.20
N GLN A 67 46.90 48.27 28.33
CA GLN A 67 48.22 47.73 28.69
C GLN A 67 48.18 46.19 28.81
N ALA A 68 49.34 45.53 28.67
CA ALA A 68 49.46 44.12 29.07
C ALA A 68 49.05 43.98 30.55
N ASP A 69 48.24 42.97 30.89
CA ASP A 69 47.57 42.80 32.19
C ASP A 69 46.45 43.81 32.52
N GLY A 70 46.10 44.70 31.60
CA GLY A 70 45.00 45.65 31.75
C GLY A 70 43.62 44.98 31.72
N GLU A 71 42.66 45.64 32.36
CA GLU A 71 41.24 45.26 32.33
C GLU A 71 40.51 46.07 31.24
N LEU A 72 39.93 45.36 30.27
CA LEU A 72 39.03 45.92 29.28
C LEU A 72 37.59 45.71 29.75
N VAL A 73 36.87 46.81 30.00
CA VAL A 73 35.46 46.77 30.45
C VAL A 73 34.56 47.10 29.27
N LEU A 74 33.79 46.14 28.76
CA LEU A 74 32.89 46.34 27.63
C LEU A 74 31.43 46.14 28.02
N PRO A 75 30.50 46.95 27.46
CA PRO A 75 29.08 46.67 27.61
C PRO A 75 28.74 45.38 26.85
N LEU A 76 27.77 44.65 27.36
CA LEU A 76 27.15 43.56 26.63
C LEU A 76 25.93 44.11 25.85
N PRO A 77 25.98 44.27 24.51
CA PRO A 77 25.04 45.11 23.76
C PRO A 77 23.56 44.66 23.84
N PHE A 78 23.33 43.36 24.07
CA PHE A 78 22.00 42.75 24.16
C PHE A 78 21.48 42.63 25.60
N ALA A 79 22.20 43.17 26.60
CA ALA A 79 21.73 43.20 27.97
C ALA A 79 20.84 44.41 28.27
N GLY A 80 19.76 44.19 29.02
CA GLY A 80 19.00 45.28 29.62
C GLY A 80 19.85 46.07 30.62
N LYS A 81 19.49 47.35 30.84
CA LYS A 81 20.20 48.33 31.70
C LYS A 81 20.29 47.99 33.20
N SER A 82 20.11 46.72 33.59
CA SER A 82 20.19 46.25 34.98
C SER A 82 20.16 44.72 35.12
N SER A 83 20.36 43.97 34.05
CA SER A 83 19.84 42.60 33.99
C SER A 83 20.82 41.46 34.32
N PHE A 84 22.11 41.71 34.58
CA PHE A 84 23.06 40.63 34.87
C PHE A 84 24.30 41.02 35.70
N THR A 85 24.87 40.04 36.41
CA THR A 85 26.15 40.13 37.12
C THR A 85 27.31 40.18 36.12
N PRO A 86 28.29 41.09 36.27
CA PRO A 86 29.44 41.18 35.38
C PRO A 86 30.14 39.84 35.16
N ILE A 87 30.51 39.56 33.91
CA ILE A 87 31.20 38.32 33.53
C ILE A 87 32.69 38.63 33.38
N GLU A 88 33.50 37.99 34.21
CA GLU A 88 34.97 38.04 34.08
C GLU A 88 35.44 36.97 33.09
N VAL A 89 36.14 37.41 32.06
CA VAL A 89 36.75 36.58 31.02
C VAL A 89 38.27 36.68 31.16
N ARG A 90 38.90 35.52 31.28
CA ARG A 90 40.35 35.33 31.42
C ARG A 90 40.91 34.79 30.10
N GLU A 91 42.22 34.94 29.94
CA GLU A 91 42.95 34.39 28.77
C GLU A 91 42.34 34.89 27.45
N VAL A 92 42.07 36.21 27.38
CA VAL A 92 41.34 36.79 26.25
C VAL A 92 42.23 36.83 25.01
N GLU A 93 41.84 36.08 24.00
CA GLU A 93 42.32 36.13 22.64
C GLU A 93 41.54 37.22 21.89
N VAL A 94 42.29 38.14 21.28
CA VAL A 94 41.75 39.23 20.46
C VAL A 94 42.08 38.96 19.01
N THR A 95 41.07 38.96 18.14
CA THR A 95 41.23 38.93 16.68
C THR A 95 40.59 40.16 16.08
N LEU A 96 41.39 40.95 15.36
CA LEU A 96 40.96 42.11 14.58
C LEU A 96 41.18 41.80 13.11
N ASP A 97 40.12 41.88 12.30
CA ASP A 97 40.19 41.76 10.85
C ASP A 97 39.78 43.09 10.25
N ALA A 98 40.77 43.85 9.79
CA ALA A 98 40.58 45.17 9.21
C ALA A 98 39.93 45.12 7.82
N GLU A 99 40.07 44.02 7.07
CA GLU A 99 39.45 43.89 5.75
C GLU A 99 37.94 43.65 5.88
N LYS A 100 37.54 42.87 6.89
CA LYS A 100 36.14 42.56 7.17
C LYS A 100 35.49 43.50 8.18
N HIS A 101 36.27 44.41 8.78
CA HIS A 101 35.87 45.24 9.91
C HIS A 101 35.23 44.41 11.05
N THR A 102 35.86 43.29 11.41
CA THR A 102 35.34 42.38 12.45
C THR A 102 36.26 42.32 13.65
N LEU A 103 35.65 42.32 14.84
CA LEU A 103 36.28 42.05 16.12
C LEU A 103 35.79 40.69 16.63
N VAL A 104 36.71 39.89 17.17
CA VAL A 104 36.40 38.71 17.99
C VAL A 104 37.24 38.78 19.27
N LEU A 105 36.57 38.73 20.42
CA LEU A 105 37.17 38.56 21.73
C LEU A 105 36.74 37.19 22.25
N ALA A 106 37.67 36.30 22.55
CA ALA A 106 37.38 34.96 23.04
C ALA A 106 38.22 34.64 24.26
N GLY A 107 37.67 33.95 25.26
CA GLY A 107 38.45 33.56 26.44
C GLY A 107 37.70 32.60 27.34
N SER A 108 38.28 32.31 28.50
CA SER A 108 37.72 31.39 29.50
C SER A 108 36.98 32.19 30.57
N ALA A 109 35.74 31.83 30.89
CA ALA A 109 34.97 32.46 31.97
C ALA A 109 34.38 31.41 32.90
N ILE A 110 34.20 31.79 34.17
CA ILE A 110 33.44 30.99 35.14
C ILE A 110 32.07 31.67 35.30
N VAL A 111 31.03 31.03 34.77
CA VAL A 111 29.66 31.52 34.93
C VAL A 111 28.88 30.58 35.84
N ARG A 112 28.39 31.09 36.98
CA ARG A 112 27.67 30.31 38.02
C ARG A 112 28.45 29.07 38.49
N GLY A 113 29.76 29.23 38.67
CA GLY A 113 30.67 28.16 39.12
C GLY A 113 31.03 27.13 38.05
N ARG A 114 30.74 27.41 36.78
CA ARG A 114 30.99 26.50 35.66
C ARG A 114 31.98 27.13 34.71
N GLY A 115 33.06 26.41 34.43
CA GLY A 115 34.02 26.79 33.40
C GLY A 115 33.42 26.65 32.00
N GLY A 116 33.80 27.54 31.11
CA GLY A 116 33.51 27.46 29.70
C GLY A 116 34.25 28.55 28.93
N ARG A 117 34.27 28.42 27.60
CA ARG A 117 34.73 29.50 26.72
C ARG A 117 33.59 30.48 26.48
N VAL A 118 33.89 31.76 26.44
CA VAL A 118 32.96 32.81 26.03
C VAL A 118 33.58 33.60 24.89
N PHE A 119 32.73 34.15 24.04
CA PHE A 119 33.18 35.05 23.00
C PHE A 119 32.22 36.21 22.80
N LEU A 120 32.77 37.34 22.37
CA LEU A 120 32.05 38.51 21.86
C LEU A 120 32.60 38.81 20.48
N SER A 121 31.74 38.80 19.47
CA SER A 121 32.05 39.23 18.11
C SER A 121 31.27 40.48 17.75
N GLY A 122 31.90 41.38 17.00
CA GLY A 122 31.28 42.59 16.45
C GLY A 122 31.69 42.79 15.00
N THR A 123 30.73 43.11 14.13
CA THR A 123 30.94 43.50 12.73
C THR A 123 30.54 44.95 12.55
N TYR A 124 31.43 45.77 12.01
CA TYR A 124 31.24 47.22 11.89
C TYR A 124 31.07 47.60 10.43
N SER A 125 29.87 48.02 10.05
CA SER A 125 29.67 48.72 8.78
C SER A 125 30.03 50.19 8.99
N GLY A 126 30.89 50.78 8.15
CA GLY A 126 31.57 52.08 8.38
C GLY A 126 30.69 53.33 8.59
N SER A 127 29.37 53.19 8.80
CA SER A 127 28.45 54.28 9.16
C SER A 127 27.27 53.84 10.05
N GLY A 128 27.21 52.59 10.53
CA GLY A 128 26.07 52.05 11.27
C GLY A 128 26.46 51.35 12.58
N PRO A 129 25.49 51.07 13.46
CA PRO A 129 25.74 50.36 14.71
C PRO A 129 26.38 49.01 14.43
N GLY A 130 27.36 48.64 15.26
CA GLY A 130 27.97 47.32 15.18
C GLY A 130 26.91 46.23 15.32
N GLN A 131 27.02 45.19 14.49
CA GLN A 131 26.25 43.97 14.72
C GLN A 131 27.06 43.08 15.65
N TYR A 132 26.48 42.71 16.78
CA TYR A 132 27.16 41.91 17.78
C TYR A 132 26.57 40.52 17.90
N ALA A 133 27.44 39.56 18.20
CA ALA A 133 27.11 38.24 18.69
C ALA A 133 27.92 37.92 19.94
N PHE A 134 27.30 37.26 20.89
CA PHE A 134 27.97 36.72 22.06
C PHE A 134 27.57 35.29 22.25
N GLY A 135 28.55 34.45 22.55
CA GLY A 135 28.24 33.08 22.88
C GLY A 135 29.03 32.54 24.03
N VAL A 136 28.47 31.48 24.58
CA VAL A 136 29.02 30.73 25.71
C VAL A 136 29.06 29.27 25.31
N ALA A 137 30.23 28.67 25.47
CA ALA A 137 30.53 27.29 25.19
C ALA A 137 30.97 26.60 26.48
N PRO A 138 30.02 26.10 27.28
CA PRO A 138 30.37 25.39 28.49
C PRO A 138 30.99 24.04 28.14
N ASP A 139 31.94 23.58 28.96
CA ASP A 139 32.53 22.23 28.83
C ASP A 139 31.44 21.14 28.93
N ARG A 140 30.37 21.44 29.67
CA ARG A 140 29.20 20.61 29.85
C ARG A 140 27.95 21.49 29.96
N LEU A 141 27.01 21.34 29.03
CA LEU A 141 25.71 22.01 29.10
C LEU A 141 24.64 21.01 29.57
N VAL A 142 24.07 21.24 30.74
CA VAL A 142 22.87 20.56 31.21
C VAL A 142 21.72 21.55 31.21
N LEU A 143 20.70 21.34 30.37
CA LEU A 143 19.67 22.36 30.14
C LEU A 143 18.90 22.71 31.41
N GLY A 144 18.56 21.73 32.27
CA GLY A 144 17.86 21.99 33.53
C GLY A 144 18.67 22.81 34.53
N GLU A 145 20.00 22.78 34.42
CA GLU A 145 20.86 23.55 35.31
C GLU A 145 21.06 25.00 34.82
N TRP A 146 21.04 25.20 33.51
CA TRP A 146 21.17 26.53 32.89
C TRP A 146 19.81 27.24 32.81
N PHE A 147 18.76 26.49 32.56
CA PHE A 147 17.38 26.93 32.53
C PHE A 147 16.64 26.16 33.64
N PRO A 148 16.60 26.67 34.89
CA PRO A 148 15.99 25.98 36.03
C PRO A 148 14.57 25.46 35.77
N ALA A 149 13.82 26.19 34.94
CA ALA A 149 12.55 25.81 34.38
C ALA A 149 12.50 24.40 33.75
N LEU A 150 13.58 23.98 33.11
CA LEU A 150 13.68 22.68 32.46
C LEU A 150 14.02 21.56 33.44
N ALA A 151 14.46 21.85 34.66
CA ALA A 151 14.97 20.85 35.61
C ALA A 151 13.98 19.73 35.93
N ALA A 152 12.67 20.04 35.96
CA ALA A 152 11.61 19.07 36.21
C ALA A 152 11.08 18.39 34.93
N THR A 153 11.57 18.78 33.75
CA THR A 153 11.16 18.21 32.46
C THR A 153 12.09 17.06 32.05
N PRO A 154 11.67 16.19 31.09
CA PRO A 154 12.57 15.19 30.51
C PRO A 154 13.85 15.77 29.87
N LEU A 155 13.86 17.08 29.56
CA LEU A 155 15.03 17.77 29.02
C LEU A 155 15.98 18.29 30.11
N GLY A 156 15.54 18.35 31.37
CA GLY A 156 16.32 18.91 32.47
C GLY A 156 17.63 18.18 32.72
N SER A 157 17.65 16.87 32.50
CA SER A 157 18.81 15.99 32.66
C SER A 157 19.68 15.86 31.42
N VAL A 158 19.32 16.52 30.30
CA VAL A 158 20.02 16.33 29.03
C VAL A 158 21.38 16.97 29.08
N VAL A 159 22.40 16.16 28.77
CA VAL A 159 23.79 16.59 28.75
C VAL A 159 24.24 16.74 27.31
N TYR A 160 24.55 17.97 26.92
CA TYR A 160 25.16 18.25 25.64
C TYR A 160 26.68 18.30 25.80
N VAL A 161 27.36 17.65 24.85
CA VAL A 161 28.82 17.59 24.78
C VAL A 161 29.23 18.49 23.61
N LYS A 162 30.14 19.43 23.84
CA LYS A 162 30.49 20.49 22.86
C LYS A 162 29.27 21.34 22.44
N ALA A 163 28.62 22.00 23.40
CA ALA A 163 27.52 22.92 23.12
C ALA A 163 27.99 24.38 23.10
N GLY A 164 27.40 25.20 22.25
CA GLY A 164 27.52 26.65 22.27
C GLY A 164 26.15 27.32 22.16
N LEU A 165 25.90 28.26 23.08
CA LEU A 165 24.74 29.14 23.09
C LEU A 165 25.16 30.48 22.53
N VAL A 166 24.53 30.96 21.47
CA VAL A 166 24.87 32.24 20.83
C VAL A 166 23.66 33.17 20.80
N VAL A 167 23.85 34.41 21.22
CA VAL A 167 22.91 35.51 21.04
C VAL A 167 23.47 36.43 19.97
N ALA A 168 22.67 36.75 18.96
CA ALA A 168 23.07 37.72 17.95
C ALA A 168 21.97 38.73 17.64
N SER A 169 22.41 39.92 17.26
CA SER A 169 21.58 40.91 16.58
C SER A 169 21.09 40.37 15.23
N ALA A 170 19.92 40.84 14.78
CA ALA A 170 19.31 40.37 13.53
C ALA A 170 20.25 40.60 12.32
N GLY A 171 20.52 39.54 11.55
CA GLY A 171 21.29 39.62 10.31
C GLY A 171 22.81 39.61 10.48
N HIS A 172 23.32 39.28 11.67
CA HIS A 172 24.76 39.14 11.90
C HIS A 172 25.30 37.85 11.26
N LYS A 173 26.38 37.98 10.47
CA LYS A 173 27.15 36.85 9.93
C LYS A 173 28.38 36.65 10.79
N LEU A 174 28.44 35.54 11.51
CA LEU A 174 29.63 35.14 12.25
C LEU A 174 30.70 34.70 11.25
N PRO A 175 31.85 35.38 11.18
CA PRO A 175 32.92 34.97 10.31
C PRO A 175 33.46 33.61 10.74
N ALA A 176 33.88 32.77 9.79
CA ALA A 176 34.45 31.45 10.09
C ALA A 176 35.61 31.49 11.11
N SER A 177 36.38 32.58 11.17
CA SER A 177 37.42 32.80 12.18
C SER A 177 36.91 32.83 13.61
N ALA A 178 35.68 33.30 13.85
CA ALA A 178 35.02 33.23 15.15
C ALA A 178 34.60 31.79 15.53
N LEU A 179 34.38 30.92 14.53
CA LEU A 179 34.03 29.50 14.70
C LEU A 179 35.27 28.63 14.98
N VAL A 180 36.41 28.96 14.35
CA VAL A 180 37.69 28.23 14.43
C VAL A 180 38.35 28.29 15.82
N ALA A 181 37.96 29.24 16.68
CA ALA A 181 38.42 29.28 18.07
C ALA A 181 37.90 28.10 18.95
N GLY A 182 37.22 27.11 18.37
CA GLY A 182 36.75 25.90 19.06
C GLY A 182 35.50 26.10 19.91
N ILE A 183 34.82 27.24 19.77
CA ILE A 183 33.81 27.72 20.72
C ILE A 183 32.39 27.23 20.38
N LEU A 184 32.19 26.52 19.27
CA LEU A 184 30.86 25.96 18.92
C LEU A 184 30.88 24.43 18.72
N GLY A 185 32.00 23.76 18.99
CA GLY A 185 32.14 22.33 18.66
C GLY A 185 32.06 22.04 17.15
N LEU A 186 32.00 23.07 16.31
CA LEU A 186 31.94 23.02 14.86
C LEU A 186 33.38 23.02 14.31
N GLU A 187 34.06 21.88 14.39
CA GLU A 187 35.42 21.72 13.86
C GLU A 187 35.50 21.89 12.32
N ASP A 188 34.36 21.92 11.62
CA ASP A 188 34.25 21.84 10.15
C ASP A 188 33.60 23.05 9.44
N ALA A 189 33.36 24.18 10.13
CA ALA A 189 32.69 25.32 9.50
C ALA A 189 33.67 26.13 8.61
N GLY A 190 34.02 25.61 7.43
CA GLY A 190 34.73 26.36 6.38
C GLY A 190 33.89 27.48 5.73
N LYS A 191 32.79 27.90 6.36
CA LYS A 191 31.82 28.89 5.86
C LYS A 191 31.35 29.77 7.01
N ASP A 192 31.07 31.03 6.71
CA ASP A 192 30.46 31.96 7.65
C ASP A 192 29.07 31.46 8.10
N LEU A 193 28.74 31.64 9.37
CA LEU A 193 27.46 31.21 9.94
C LEU A 193 26.51 32.41 10.01
N GLU A 194 25.42 32.37 9.25
CA GLU A 194 24.39 33.40 9.29
C GLU A 194 23.44 33.18 10.48
N LEU A 195 23.48 34.09 11.46
CA LEU A 195 22.64 34.00 12.64
C LEU A 195 21.33 34.79 12.47
N LYS A 196 20.22 34.14 12.83
CA LYS A 196 18.93 34.82 13.00
C LYS A 196 18.87 35.49 14.37
N ALA A 197 18.06 36.53 14.50
CA ALA A 197 17.86 37.23 15.77
C ALA A 197 17.35 36.28 16.86
N GLY A 198 17.97 36.32 18.03
CA GLY A 198 17.60 35.53 19.21
C GLY A 198 18.73 34.63 19.72
N VAL A 199 18.36 33.66 20.56
CA VAL A 199 19.30 32.68 21.11
C VAL A 199 19.30 31.45 20.19
N THR A 200 20.46 31.12 19.64
CA THR A 200 20.68 29.92 18.83
C THR A 200 21.52 28.92 19.63
N LEU A 201 21.09 27.66 19.68
CA LEU A 201 21.86 26.56 20.24
C LEU A 201 22.52 25.77 19.10
N HIS A 202 23.83 25.59 19.18
CA HIS A 202 24.59 24.63 18.39
C HIS A 202 25.18 23.60 19.33
N SER A 203 24.97 22.32 19.08
CA SER A 203 25.46 21.29 20.00
C SER A 203 25.53 19.91 19.38
N THR A 204 26.41 19.08 19.93
CA THR A 204 26.33 17.63 19.74
C THR A 204 25.64 17.00 20.94
N LEU A 205 24.57 16.26 20.67
CA LEU A 205 23.80 15.57 21.69
C LEU A 205 24.10 14.06 21.62
N ALA A 206 24.46 13.47 22.76
CA ALA A 206 24.54 12.03 22.90
C ALA A 206 23.13 11.44 23.17
N VAL A 207 22.63 10.58 22.29
CA VAL A 207 21.27 9.99 22.36
C VAL A 207 20.97 9.32 23.72
N GLN A 208 21.97 8.75 24.39
CA GLN A 208 21.81 8.09 25.69
C GLN A 208 21.37 9.03 26.83
N SER A 209 21.47 10.35 26.64
CA SER A 209 21.13 11.35 27.66
C SER A 209 19.63 11.68 27.75
N LEU A 210 18.80 11.12 26.87
CA LEU A 210 17.35 11.31 26.86
C LEU A 210 16.63 9.98 27.10
N PRO A 211 16.12 9.68 28.31
CA PRO A 211 15.44 8.40 28.56
C PRO A 211 14.24 8.15 27.64
N ALA A 212 13.44 9.17 27.36
CA ALA A 212 12.23 9.02 26.54
C ALA A 212 12.50 9.09 25.02
N VAL A 213 13.34 10.04 24.58
CA VAL A 213 13.75 10.12 23.16
C VAL A 213 14.65 8.96 22.80
N GLY A 214 15.54 8.56 23.70
CA GLY A 214 16.37 7.36 23.58
C GLY A 214 15.54 6.08 23.49
N GLN A 215 14.42 5.95 24.21
CA GLN A 215 13.49 4.83 24.02
C GLN A 215 12.84 4.82 22.64
N LEU A 216 12.42 5.99 22.13
CA LEU A 216 11.84 6.09 20.77
C LEU A 216 12.88 5.79 19.70
N LEU A 217 14.05 6.41 19.79
CA LEU A 217 15.18 6.19 18.88
C LEU A 217 15.62 4.72 18.94
N ALA A 218 15.71 4.11 20.13
CA ALA A 218 15.98 2.68 20.28
C ALA A 218 14.85 1.79 19.71
N ALA A 219 13.59 2.22 19.77
CA ALA A 219 12.48 1.54 19.10
C ALA A 219 12.63 1.56 17.57
N LEU A 220 13.22 2.63 17.03
CA LEU A 220 13.67 2.74 15.64
C LEU A 220 15.03 2.07 15.36
N GLY A 221 15.68 1.46 16.37
CA GLY A 221 17.00 0.83 16.23
C GLY A 221 18.17 1.80 16.20
N ILE A 222 17.97 3.05 16.63
CA ILE A 222 18.97 4.10 16.74
C ILE A 222 19.48 4.12 18.19
N GLU A 223 20.49 3.29 18.49
CA GLU A 223 20.98 3.08 19.88
C GLU A 223 22.17 3.98 20.26
N GLN A 224 22.94 4.44 19.27
CA GLN A 224 24.12 5.28 19.46
C GLN A 224 24.27 6.25 18.29
N ALA A 225 23.69 7.45 18.41
CA ALA A 225 23.91 8.53 17.46
C ALA A 225 24.44 9.76 18.19
N GLU A 226 25.41 10.43 17.57
CA GLU A 226 25.70 11.83 17.85
C GLU A 226 24.77 12.67 16.98
N LEU A 227 23.88 13.41 17.62
CA LEU A 227 22.97 14.31 16.93
C LEU A 227 23.62 15.68 16.86
N ARG A 228 24.01 16.12 15.66
CA ARG A 228 24.39 17.52 15.43
C ARG A 228 23.11 18.33 15.40
N GLN A 229 22.90 19.17 16.40
CA GLN A 229 21.69 19.98 16.54
C GLN A 229 21.99 21.45 16.30
N SER A 230 21.09 22.09 15.55
CA SER A 230 21.01 23.55 15.46
C SER A 230 19.58 23.95 15.74
N GLY A 231 19.38 24.99 16.55
CA GLY A 231 18.03 25.33 16.94
C GLY A 231 17.87 26.70 17.55
N ARG A 232 16.63 27.17 17.58
CA ARG A 232 16.26 28.46 18.13
C ARG A 232 15.60 28.26 19.48
N ILE A 233 16.01 29.04 20.44
CA ILE A 233 15.26 29.25 21.68
C ILE A 233 14.47 30.55 21.45
N GLY A 234 13.15 30.45 21.25
CA GLY A 234 12.23 31.53 20.86
C GLY A 234 12.07 32.66 21.89
N SER A 235 12.97 32.75 22.85
CA SER A 235 12.95 33.77 23.89
C SER A 235 13.96 34.90 23.65
N SER A 236 13.63 36.08 24.17
CA SER A 236 14.50 37.26 24.20
C SER A 236 15.87 36.95 24.83
N ALA A 237 16.93 37.63 24.38
CA ALA A 237 18.28 37.57 24.96
C ALA A 237 18.29 37.63 26.50
N ASP A 238 17.35 38.36 27.09
CA ASP A 238 17.02 38.40 28.51
C ASP A 238 16.93 37.04 29.22
N LEU A 239 16.50 35.98 28.55
CA LEU A 239 16.33 34.65 29.14
C LEU A 239 17.68 33.94 29.26
N LEU A 240 18.55 34.07 28.26
CA LEU A 240 19.94 33.61 28.37
C LEU A 240 20.68 34.44 29.44
N LEU A 241 20.50 35.74 29.46
CA LEU A 241 21.14 36.61 30.45
C LEU A 241 20.65 36.33 31.88
N ALA A 242 19.34 36.09 32.05
CA ALA A 242 18.78 35.64 33.32
C ALA A 242 19.31 34.24 33.73
N ALA A 243 19.48 33.34 32.75
CA ALA A 243 20.15 32.05 32.94
C ALA A 243 21.64 32.19 33.29
N LEU A 244 22.33 33.26 32.90
CA LEU A 244 23.70 33.55 33.34
C LEU A 244 23.73 34.19 34.75
N ASP A 245 22.67 34.90 35.16
CA ASP A 245 22.64 35.72 36.39
C ASP A 245 22.07 35.04 37.66
N GLY A 246 21.53 33.84 37.59
CA GLY A 246 20.89 33.21 38.76
C GLY A 246 19.38 33.46 38.87
N LYS A 247 18.85 34.43 38.13
CA LYS A 247 17.50 34.94 38.33
C LYS A 247 16.48 34.19 37.50
N ASP A 248 15.53 33.56 38.18
CA ASP A 248 14.46 32.82 37.51
C ASP A 248 13.35 33.78 37.09
N LYS A 249 13.34 34.21 35.82
CA LYS A 249 12.23 34.99 35.26
C LYS A 249 11.06 34.06 34.97
N LYS A 250 10.13 33.90 35.92
CA LYS A 250 9.00 32.96 35.86
C LYS A 250 7.92 33.28 34.81
N ASP A 251 7.98 34.42 34.11
CA ASP A 251 6.86 34.91 33.28
C ASP A 251 7.08 34.82 31.76
N ILE A 252 8.20 34.25 31.28
CA ILE A 252 8.49 34.19 29.84
C ILE A 252 8.39 32.73 29.37
N PRO A 253 7.46 32.34 28.49
CA PRO A 253 7.38 30.97 27.99
C PRO A 253 8.67 30.59 27.23
N LEU A 254 9.04 29.31 27.29
CA LEU A 254 10.18 28.78 26.53
C LEU A 254 9.64 28.03 25.31
N GLU A 255 9.98 28.52 24.13
CA GLU A 255 9.85 27.77 22.88
C GLU A 255 11.24 27.32 22.43
N LEU A 256 11.42 26.03 22.21
CA LEU A 256 12.67 25.43 21.76
C LEU A 256 12.40 24.64 20.49
N GLU A 257 12.99 25.09 19.39
CA GLU A 257 12.95 24.41 18.09
C GLU A 257 14.36 23.93 17.75
N LEU A 258 14.61 22.63 17.75
CA LEU A 258 15.88 22.02 17.37
C LEU A 258 15.70 21.22 16.08
N HIS A 259 16.59 21.45 15.13
CA HIS A 259 16.76 20.65 13.94
C HIS A 259 18.05 19.85 14.07
N SER A 260 17.97 18.52 13.94
CA SER A 260 19.14 17.65 13.99
C SER A 260 19.27 16.84 12.70
N GLU A 261 20.47 16.76 12.18
CA GLU A 261 20.81 15.80 11.12
C GLU A 261 21.27 14.50 11.78
N LEU A 262 20.67 13.36 11.39
CA LEU A 262 21.18 12.05 11.83
C LEU A 262 22.18 11.52 10.80
N GLU A 263 23.30 10.98 11.29
CA GLU A 263 24.25 10.27 10.44
C GLU A 263 23.64 8.99 9.85
N ALA A 264 24.07 8.63 8.64
CA ALA A 264 23.60 7.44 7.93
C ALA A 264 23.77 6.13 8.74
N THR A 265 24.85 6.06 9.53
CA THR A 265 25.20 4.93 10.41
C THR A 265 24.16 4.71 11.51
N ALA A 266 23.50 5.77 11.98
CA ALA A 266 22.49 5.72 13.05
C ALA A 266 21.26 4.89 12.64
N MET A 267 20.99 4.76 11.34
CA MET A 267 19.79 4.10 10.82
C MET A 267 19.95 2.59 10.58
N LYS A 268 21.15 2.02 10.79
CA LYS A 268 21.41 0.59 10.54
C LYS A 268 20.43 -0.34 11.28
N GLY A 269 20.09 -0.01 12.53
CA GLY A 269 19.11 -0.80 13.29
C GLY A 269 17.69 -0.73 12.72
N LEU A 270 17.27 0.41 12.14
CA LEU A 270 16.00 0.47 11.42
C LEU A 270 16.03 -0.43 10.19
N GLN A 271 17.13 -0.39 9.42
CA GLN A 271 17.31 -1.23 8.22
C GLN A 271 17.22 -2.73 8.52
N GLU A 272 17.72 -3.16 9.68
CA GLU A 272 17.68 -4.55 10.11
C GLU A 272 16.28 -5.00 10.57
N ARG A 273 15.45 -4.06 11.04
CA ARG A 273 14.08 -4.31 11.53
C ARG A 273 13.01 -4.18 10.45
N LEU A 274 13.29 -3.46 9.36
CA LEU A 274 12.36 -3.31 8.26
C LEU A 274 12.10 -4.67 7.57
N PRO A 275 10.85 -4.93 7.13
CA PRO A 275 10.55 -6.09 6.31
C PRO A 275 11.51 -6.20 5.12
N PRO A 276 11.87 -7.43 4.69
CA PRO A 276 12.92 -7.63 3.68
C PRO A 276 12.69 -6.96 2.31
N TRP A 277 11.44 -6.60 2.01
CA TRP A 277 11.03 -5.94 0.78
C TRP A 277 11.12 -4.39 0.85
N ILE A 278 11.47 -3.81 1.99
CA ILE A 278 11.73 -2.37 2.13
C ILE A 278 13.24 -2.10 2.05
N LYS A 279 13.67 -1.22 1.13
CA LYS A 279 15.08 -0.89 0.89
C LYS A 279 15.36 0.61 0.94
N PRO A 280 15.88 1.16 2.05
CA PRO A 280 16.23 2.58 2.10
C PRO A 280 17.35 2.93 1.11
N THR A 281 17.18 4.02 0.34
CA THR A 281 18.12 4.38 -0.75
C THR A 281 18.87 5.69 -0.62
N SER A 282 18.51 6.56 0.33
CA SER A 282 19.22 7.84 0.48
C SER A 282 19.21 8.35 1.92
N PHE A 283 20.34 8.93 2.34
CA PHE A 283 20.55 9.40 3.70
C PHE A 283 20.51 10.93 3.75
N GLY A 284 19.52 11.42 4.49
CA GLY A 284 19.46 12.75 5.08
C GLY A 284 18.27 12.83 6.06
N PRO A 285 18.06 11.85 6.95
CA PRO A 285 16.99 11.97 7.95
C PRO A 285 17.18 13.24 8.78
N SER A 286 16.15 14.07 8.82
CA SER A 286 16.05 15.19 9.75
C SER A 286 15.25 14.77 10.97
N LEU A 287 15.71 15.18 12.14
CA LEU A 287 14.97 15.14 13.38
C LEU A 287 14.61 16.57 13.76
N ASP A 288 13.35 16.92 13.58
CA ASP A 288 12.79 18.15 14.08
C ASP A 288 12.23 17.92 15.48
N PHE A 289 12.54 18.83 16.38
CA PHE A 289 12.14 18.80 17.77
C PHE A 289 11.56 20.16 18.15
N THR A 290 10.31 20.18 18.58
CA THR A 290 9.63 21.39 19.04
C THR A 290 9.12 21.16 20.46
N LEU A 291 9.52 22.03 21.37
CA LEU A 291 9.03 22.06 22.74
C LEU A 291 8.47 23.44 23.03
N LYS A 292 7.24 23.49 23.53
CA LYS A 292 6.65 24.70 24.14
C LYS A 292 6.29 24.44 25.59
N THR A 293 6.72 25.33 26.47
CA THR A 293 6.35 25.31 27.88
C THR A 293 5.31 26.37 28.18
N GLY A 294 4.45 26.09 29.16
CA GLY A 294 3.48 27.07 29.65
C GLY A 294 4.16 28.23 30.37
N LYS A 295 3.37 29.26 30.72
CA LYS A 295 3.89 30.51 31.29
C LYS A 295 4.75 30.31 32.52
N ASP A 296 4.37 29.40 33.43
CA ASP A 296 5.12 29.09 34.65
C ASP A 296 6.30 28.14 34.45
N ARG A 297 6.45 27.62 33.22
CA ARG A 297 7.46 26.64 32.77
C ARG A 297 7.52 25.33 33.58
N THR A 298 6.54 25.07 34.43
CA THR A 298 6.44 23.81 35.18
C THR A 298 5.71 22.73 34.39
N GLN A 299 5.00 23.12 33.33
CA GLN A 299 4.26 22.21 32.45
C GLN A 299 4.73 22.35 30.99
N VAL A 300 4.96 21.20 30.36
CA VAL A 300 5.14 21.11 28.90
C VAL A 300 3.75 21.18 28.27
N GLU A 301 3.49 22.23 27.49
CA GLU A 301 2.23 22.39 26.77
C GLU A 301 2.24 21.57 25.48
N GLU A 302 3.39 21.55 24.80
CA GLU A 302 3.57 20.88 23.51
C GLU A 302 4.98 20.27 23.43
N LEU A 303 5.05 18.99 23.08
CA LEU A 303 6.28 18.30 22.71
C LEU A 303 6.00 17.55 21.41
N VAL A 304 6.52 18.07 20.30
CA VAL A 304 6.43 17.43 18.99
C VAL A 304 7.83 17.03 18.57
N MET A 305 8.00 15.75 18.28
CA MET A 305 9.22 15.26 17.66
C MET A 305 8.86 14.60 16.35
N LYS A 306 9.49 15.08 15.27
CA LYS A 306 9.25 14.63 13.91
C LYS A 306 10.54 14.16 13.27
N VAL A 307 10.64 12.85 13.03
CA VAL A 307 11.72 12.28 12.20
C VAL A 307 11.20 12.19 10.78
N THR A 308 11.83 12.86 9.81
CA THR A 308 11.47 12.72 8.40
C THR A 308 12.57 12.00 7.64
N HIS A 309 12.23 10.96 6.88
CA HIS A 309 13.19 10.16 6.12
C HIS A 309 12.58 9.67 4.79
N GLN A 310 13.33 9.76 3.69
CA GLN A 310 12.89 9.17 2.41
C GLN A 310 13.28 7.69 2.36
N VAL A 311 12.30 6.81 2.18
CA VAL A 311 12.51 5.37 2.05
C VAL A 311 11.97 4.89 0.73
N LYS A 312 12.80 4.11 0.03
CA LYS A 312 12.40 3.39 -1.15
C LYS A 312 11.93 2.00 -0.74
N VAL A 313 10.81 1.59 -1.28
CA VAL A 313 10.19 0.29 -1.05
C VAL A 313 10.23 -0.43 -2.39
N GLU A 314 10.72 -1.66 -2.39
CA GLU A 314 10.67 -2.52 -3.57
C GLU A 314 9.54 -3.53 -3.39
N VAL A 315 8.41 -3.35 -4.08
CA VAL A 315 7.31 -4.31 -4.06
C VAL A 315 7.18 -4.92 -5.45
N ALA A 316 7.32 -6.26 -5.54
CA ALA A 316 7.16 -7.02 -6.78
C ALA A 316 7.99 -6.47 -7.98
N GLY A 317 9.23 -6.02 -7.71
CA GLY A 317 10.14 -5.50 -8.74
C GLY A 317 9.97 -4.02 -9.07
N GLU A 318 8.95 -3.37 -8.51
CA GLU A 318 8.73 -1.94 -8.66
C GLU A 318 9.24 -1.16 -7.48
N SER A 319 9.57 0.10 -7.72
CA SER A 319 10.12 0.94 -6.69
C SER A 319 9.26 2.16 -6.38
N LEU A 320 8.85 2.25 -5.12
CA LEU A 320 8.06 3.35 -4.57
C LEU A 320 8.91 4.11 -3.57
N GLU A 321 9.15 5.40 -3.78
CA GLU A 321 9.76 6.23 -2.73
C GLU A 321 8.67 6.91 -1.92
N PHE A 322 8.78 6.76 -0.60
CA PHE A 322 7.89 7.30 0.40
C PHE A 322 8.69 8.26 1.29
N SER A 323 8.10 9.40 1.61
CA SER A 323 8.56 10.17 2.76
C SER A 323 7.95 9.53 4.00
N LEU A 324 8.78 8.98 4.86
CA LEU A 324 8.38 8.52 6.18
C LEU A 324 8.50 9.68 7.15
N SER A 325 7.43 10.00 7.86
CA SER A 325 7.47 10.86 9.04
C SER A 325 7.10 10.06 10.28
N ALA A 326 7.97 9.99 11.29
CA ALA A 326 7.58 9.55 12.63
C ALA A 326 7.26 10.79 13.45
N GLU A 327 6.00 10.96 13.83
CA GLU A 327 5.58 12.06 14.70
C GLU A 327 5.19 11.50 16.06
N VAL A 328 5.76 12.08 17.11
CA VAL A 328 5.33 11.82 18.49
C VAL A 328 4.75 13.11 19.03
N GLU A 329 3.43 13.13 19.12
CA GLU A 329 2.63 14.22 19.67
C GLU A 329 1.93 13.70 20.92
N THR A 330 2.60 13.73 22.08
CA THR A 330 1.97 13.26 23.32
C THR A 330 2.41 14.05 24.56
N LYS A 331 1.47 14.18 25.51
CA LYS A 331 1.77 14.48 26.92
C LYS A 331 2.37 13.28 27.66
N ASN A 332 2.26 12.08 27.09
CA ASN A 332 2.73 10.81 27.66
C ASN A 332 3.46 9.96 26.60
N LEU A 333 4.78 9.91 26.70
CA LEU A 333 5.66 9.22 25.75
C LEU A 333 5.43 7.70 25.69
N LYS A 334 4.74 7.10 26.68
CA LYS A 334 4.41 5.67 26.71
C LYS A 334 3.37 5.24 25.67
N ASP A 335 2.57 6.18 25.17
CA ASP A 335 1.52 5.94 24.17
C ASP A 335 1.96 6.39 22.76
N ALA A 336 3.25 6.70 22.57
CA ALA A 336 3.79 7.16 21.31
C ALA A 336 3.64 6.08 20.22
N LYS A 337 2.69 6.31 19.31
CA LYS A 337 2.54 5.50 18.10
C LYS A 337 3.43 6.08 17.01
N VAL A 338 4.51 5.39 16.70
CA VAL A 338 5.26 5.67 15.46
C VAL A 338 4.39 5.20 14.31
N THR A 339 3.86 6.14 13.52
CA THR A 339 3.17 5.84 12.27
C THR A 339 3.97 6.46 11.14
N LEU A 340 4.67 5.64 10.37
CA LEU A 340 5.45 6.11 9.21
C LEU A 340 4.51 6.14 8.01
N THR A 341 4.08 7.33 7.55
CA THR A 341 3.15 7.49 6.41
C THR A 341 3.81 8.17 5.23
N GLY A 342 3.81 7.53 4.05
CA GLY A 342 4.16 8.20 2.79
C GLY A 342 3.07 7.97 1.75
N LYS A 343 2.82 8.96 0.88
CA LYS A 343 1.81 8.89 -0.19
C LYS A 343 2.47 8.86 -1.57
N ARG A 344 2.09 7.92 -2.42
CA ARG A 344 2.44 7.91 -3.85
C ARG A 344 1.44 7.11 -4.67
N THR A 345 1.33 7.46 -5.95
CA THR A 345 0.67 6.58 -6.93
C THR A 345 1.54 5.35 -7.17
N TRP A 346 0.93 4.17 -7.10
CA TRP A 346 1.60 2.90 -7.36
C TRP A 346 1.07 2.36 -8.69
N ASN A 347 1.87 2.55 -9.74
CA ASN A 347 1.61 1.96 -11.05
C ASN A 347 1.96 0.48 -10.95
N HIS A 348 1.12 -0.42 -11.46
CA HIS A 348 1.32 -1.88 -11.49
C HIS A 348 1.53 -2.60 -10.15
N PRO A 349 0.67 -2.37 -9.14
CA PRO A 349 0.80 -3.03 -7.85
C PRO A 349 0.88 -4.55 -7.96
N LEU A 350 1.87 -5.13 -7.28
CA LEU A 350 2.20 -6.55 -7.34
C LEU A 350 2.63 -7.05 -8.73
N GLY A 351 3.18 -6.17 -9.59
CA GLY A 351 3.59 -6.50 -10.96
C GLY A 351 2.40 -6.68 -11.92
N ILE A 352 1.22 -6.18 -11.54
CA ILE A 352 0.00 -6.29 -12.34
C ILE A 352 -0.07 -5.10 -13.31
N GLU A 353 0.44 -5.27 -14.54
CA GLU A 353 0.59 -4.19 -15.54
C GLU A 353 -0.69 -3.38 -15.82
N TRP A 354 -1.87 -4.00 -15.71
CA TRP A 354 -3.14 -3.32 -15.97
C TRP A 354 -3.72 -2.59 -14.75
N LEU A 355 -3.10 -2.69 -13.58
CA LEU A 355 -3.59 -2.10 -12.34
C LEU A 355 -2.83 -0.81 -12.02
N SER A 356 -3.52 0.20 -11.51
CA SER A 356 -2.91 1.43 -11.01
C SER A 356 -3.65 1.88 -9.76
N ALA A 357 -2.91 2.10 -8.69
CA ALA A 357 -3.46 2.49 -7.40
C ALA A 357 -3.11 3.95 -7.09
N LEU A 358 -4.12 4.75 -6.76
CA LEU A 358 -4.05 6.22 -6.81
C LEU A 358 -3.32 6.80 -5.60
N GLU A 359 -3.69 6.39 -4.39
CA GLU A 359 -3.09 6.85 -3.14
C GLU A 359 -2.58 5.68 -2.30
N THR A 360 -1.32 5.29 -2.50
CA THR A 360 -0.69 4.25 -1.69
C THR A 360 -0.10 4.87 -0.43
N THR A 361 -0.57 4.40 0.72
CA THR A 361 -0.04 4.72 2.05
C THR A 361 0.64 3.50 2.65
N LEU A 362 1.94 3.59 2.89
CA LEU A 362 2.62 2.64 3.78
C LEU A 362 2.44 3.12 5.21
N ALA A 363 2.06 2.25 6.13
CA ALA A 363 2.02 2.47 7.57
C ALA A 363 2.86 1.40 8.27
N LEU A 364 3.93 1.81 8.93
CA LEU A 364 4.70 0.94 9.82
C LEU A 364 4.31 1.26 11.25
N VAL A 365 3.84 0.25 11.99
CA VAL A 365 3.42 0.42 13.40
C VAL A 365 4.41 -0.31 14.31
N VAL A 366 5.00 0.45 15.23
CA VAL A 366 5.79 -0.08 16.35
C VAL A 366 4.86 -0.17 17.56
N ASP A 367 4.70 -1.35 18.16
CA ASP A 367 3.97 -1.47 19.43
C ASP A 367 4.86 -0.98 20.59
N GLY A 368 4.52 0.18 21.14
CA GLY A 368 5.29 0.85 22.20
C GLY A 368 5.44 0.03 23.50
N LYS A 369 4.60 -0.98 23.73
CA LYS A 369 4.72 -1.87 24.90
C LYS A 369 6.02 -2.69 24.87
N ALA A 370 6.46 -3.12 23.69
CA ALA A 370 7.70 -3.88 23.52
C ALA A 370 8.95 -3.01 23.78
N ALA A 371 8.95 -1.75 23.34
CA ALA A 371 10.08 -0.85 23.48
C ALA A 371 10.42 -0.50 24.94
N SER A 372 9.41 -0.44 25.82
CA SER A 372 9.59 -0.04 27.23
C SER A 372 10.32 -1.07 28.11
N ALA A 373 10.46 -2.32 27.66
CA ALA A 373 11.03 -3.40 28.47
C ALA A 373 12.57 -3.54 28.36
N GLY A 374 13.26 -2.73 27.55
CA GLY A 374 14.71 -2.80 27.35
C GLY A 374 15.20 -4.12 26.72
N LYS A 375 14.29 -5.05 26.44
CA LYS A 375 14.51 -6.20 25.57
C LYS A 375 14.14 -5.72 24.18
N ALA A 376 15.14 -5.39 23.37
CA ALA A 376 14.99 -5.35 21.93
C ALA A 376 14.65 -6.79 21.47
N GLY A 377 13.40 -7.21 21.66
CA GLY A 377 12.87 -8.43 21.09
C GLY A 377 12.94 -8.31 19.58
N LYS A 378 13.07 -9.45 18.90
CA LYS A 378 12.85 -9.59 17.45
C LYS A 378 11.37 -9.35 17.08
N ASP A 379 10.73 -8.36 17.70
CA ASP A 379 9.34 -8.05 17.39
C ASP A 379 9.33 -7.38 16.02
N GLU A 380 8.80 -8.08 15.03
CA GLU A 380 8.74 -7.63 13.64
C GLU A 380 7.87 -6.37 13.55
N LEU A 381 8.38 -5.35 12.85
CA LEU A 381 7.60 -4.19 12.46
C LEU A 381 6.41 -4.66 11.61
N LYS A 382 5.18 -4.42 12.08
CA LYS A 382 4.00 -4.65 11.24
C LYS A 382 3.92 -3.53 10.21
N ALA A 383 4.01 -3.91 8.94
CA ALA A 383 3.80 -3.03 7.81
C ALA A 383 2.41 -3.28 7.24
N THR A 384 1.58 -2.24 7.20
CA THR A 384 0.31 -2.23 6.48
C THR A 384 0.47 -1.31 5.30
N LEU A 385 0.27 -1.83 4.10
CA LEU A 385 0.24 -1.02 2.89
C LEU A 385 -1.23 -0.88 2.50
N THR A 386 -1.75 0.33 2.52
CA THR A 386 -3.09 0.62 2.01
C THR A 386 -2.97 1.34 0.68
N SER A 387 -3.91 1.13 -0.22
CA SER A 387 -3.99 1.92 -1.45
C SER A 387 -5.43 2.14 -1.84
N SER A 388 -5.67 2.94 -2.88
CA SER A 388 -7.00 3.09 -3.45
C SER A 388 -7.04 2.72 -4.93
N LEU A 389 -8.10 2.03 -5.31
CA LEU A 389 -8.34 1.55 -6.66
C LEU A 389 -9.69 2.06 -7.16
N ARG A 390 -9.73 2.63 -8.36
CA ARG A 390 -10.98 3.03 -8.97
C ARG A 390 -11.65 1.86 -9.70
N VAL A 391 -12.84 1.49 -9.26
CA VAL A 391 -13.70 0.47 -9.87
C VAL A 391 -14.93 1.19 -10.45
N GLY A 392 -14.84 1.54 -11.73
CA GLY A 392 -15.86 2.38 -12.39
C GLY A 392 -15.91 3.78 -11.79
N SER A 393 -17.05 4.17 -11.25
CA SER A 393 -17.25 5.46 -10.58
C SER A 393 -16.81 5.46 -9.11
N VAL A 394 -16.60 4.29 -8.49
CA VAL A 394 -16.33 4.11 -7.06
C VAL A 394 -14.83 3.96 -6.78
N GLU A 395 -14.37 4.50 -5.65
CA GLU A 395 -13.01 4.31 -5.16
C GLU A 395 -13.00 3.26 -4.03
N ALA A 396 -12.16 2.24 -4.19
CA ALA A 396 -12.02 1.11 -3.28
C ALA A 396 -10.73 1.21 -2.48
N ALA A 397 -10.83 1.25 -1.15
CA ALA A 397 -9.68 1.18 -0.26
C ALA A 397 -9.18 -0.27 -0.18
N LEU A 398 -7.99 -0.51 -0.75
CA LEU A 398 -7.28 -1.78 -0.73
C LEU A 398 -6.39 -1.85 0.52
N GLU A 399 -6.51 -2.94 1.27
CA GLU A 399 -5.54 -3.33 2.30
C GLU A 399 -4.67 -4.46 1.77
N PHE A 400 -3.35 -4.25 1.70
CA PHE A 400 -2.39 -5.23 1.23
C PHE A 400 -1.72 -5.96 2.40
N GLU A 401 -1.72 -7.29 2.28
CA GLU A 401 -0.91 -8.22 3.05
C GLU A 401 0.17 -8.77 2.11
N ILE A 402 1.43 -8.51 2.44
CA ILE A 402 2.59 -8.88 1.62
C ILE A 402 3.46 -9.84 2.43
N GLU A 403 3.57 -11.08 1.94
CA GLU A 403 4.46 -12.10 2.49
C GLU A 403 5.66 -12.28 1.55
N GLY A 404 6.89 -12.29 2.09
CA GLY A 404 8.09 -12.54 1.29
C GLY A 404 9.30 -12.87 2.13
N GLU A 405 10.10 -13.84 1.68
CA GLU A 405 11.34 -14.25 2.35
C GLU A 405 12.53 -13.36 1.93
N LYS A 406 13.41 -13.01 2.89
CA LYS A 406 14.56 -12.14 2.63
C LYS A 406 15.49 -12.75 1.60
N GLY A 407 15.77 -12.00 0.52
CA GLY A 407 16.74 -12.39 -0.51
C GLY A 407 16.18 -13.21 -1.68
N LYS A 408 14.89 -13.56 -1.66
CA LYS A 408 14.21 -14.26 -2.77
C LYS A 408 13.18 -13.36 -3.43
N LYS A 409 13.60 -12.62 -4.46
CA LYS A 409 12.73 -11.69 -5.20
C LYS A 409 11.51 -12.37 -5.84
N ASP A 410 11.61 -13.65 -6.16
CA ASP A 410 10.60 -14.38 -6.93
C ASP A 410 9.53 -15.09 -6.06
N GLU A 411 9.58 -14.95 -4.74
CA GLU A 411 8.66 -15.61 -3.79
C GLU A 411 7.70 -14.65 -3.07
N LEU A 412 7.63 -13.38 -3.48
CA LEU A 412 6.66 -12.44 -2.92
C LEU A 412 5.23 -12.90 -3.25
N LYS A 413 4.43 -13.15 -2.20
CA LYS A 413 2.99 -13.35 -2.31
C LYS A 413 2.31 -12.09 -1.82
N GLY A 414 1.44 -11.55 -2.65
CA GLY A 414 0.66 -10.37 -2.31
C GLY A 414 -0.82 -10.71 -2.30
N HIS A 415 -1.51 -10.33 -1.23
CA HIS A 415 -2.95 -10.40 -1.12
C HIS A 415 -3.46 -9.00 -0.82
N ALA A 416 -4.44 -8.51 -1.58
CA ALA A 416 -5.11 -7.25 -1.28
C ALA A 416 -6.61 -7.47 -1.21
N THR A 417 -7.27 -6.83 -0.24
CA THR A 417 -8.73 -6.90 -0.11
C THR A 417 -9.34 -5.51 0.02
N ALA A 418 -10.54 -5.38 -0.54
CA ALA A 418 -11.41 -4.23 -0.35
C ALA A 418 -12.84 -4.70 -0.13
N ARG A 419 -13.59 -3.95 0.69
CA ARG A 419 -15.04 -4.08 0.81
C ARG A 419 -15.69 -2.79 0.33
N LEU A 420 -16.70 -2.93 -0.52
CA LEU A 420 -17.47 -1.79 -1.03
C LEU A 420 -18.92 -1.97 -0.61
N GLU A 421 -19.52 -0.90 -0.10
CA GLU A 421 -20.94 -0.90 0.27
C GLU A 421 -21.83 -0.81 -0.95
N HIS A 422 -21.40 -0.05 -1.96
CA HIS A 422 -22.17 0.22 -3.16
C HIS A 422 -21.27 0.10 -4.40
N LEU A 423 -21.71 -0.71 -5.36
CA LEU A 423 -21.15 -0.80 -6.70
C LEU A 423 -22.30 -1.13 -7.65
N THR A 424 -22.20 -0.77 -8.93
CA THR A 424 -23.17 -1.21 -9.94
C THR A 424 -22.55 -2.25 -10.88
N ILE A 425 -23.39 -3.01 -11.58
CA ILE A 425 -22.91 -3.85 -12.70
C ILE A 425 -22.24 -2.99 -13.77
N GLY A 426 -22.74 -1.77 -14.01
CA GLY A 426 -22.13 -0.79 -14.91
C GLY A 426 -20.70 -0.41 -14.50
N ASP A 427 -20.45 -0.19 -13.21
CA ASP A 427 -19.10 0.08 -12.70
C ASP A 427 -18.14 -1.09 -12.94
N LEU A 428 -18.60 -2.32 -12.69
CA LEU A 428 -17.83 -3.53 -12.98
C LEU A 428 -17.57 -3.71 -14.48
N ALA A 429 -18.57 -3.46 -15.32
CA ALA A 429 -18.44 -3.55 -16.77
C ALA A 429 -17.43 -2.52 -17.30
N SER A 430 -17.51 -1.28 -16.81
CA SER A 430 -16.56 -0.21 -17.14
C SER A 430 -15.15 -0.60 -16.68
N PHE A 431 -15.01 -1.07 -15.44
CA PHE A 431 -13.73 -1.51 -14.90
C PHE A 431 -13.13 -2.66 -15.72
N ALA A 432 -13.89 -3.70 -16.01
CA ALA A 432 -13.49 -4.81 -16.86
C ALA A 432 -13.09 -4.35 -18.27
N SER A 433 -13.81 -3.37 -18.84
CA SER A 433 -13.51 -2.82 -20.16
C SER A 433 -12.19 -2.06 -20.18
N THR A 434 -11.92 -1.27 -19.14
CA THR A 434 -10.62 -0.59 -18.97
C THR A 434 -9.47 -1.59 -18.86
N LEU A 435 -9.67 -2.70 -18.14
CA LEU A 435 -8.62 -3.68 -17.89
C LEU A 435 -8.35 -4.62 -19.08
N THR A 436 -9.41 -5.05 -19.77
CA THR A 436 -9.28 -6.03 -20.86
C THR A 436 -9.17 -5.40 -22.24
N GLY A 437 -9.48 -4.11 -22.36
CA GLY A 437 -9.66 -3.43 -23.65
C GLY A 437 -10.89 -3.93 -24.44
N THR A 438 -11.78 -4.71 -23.82
CA THR A 438 -12.98 -5.25 -24.47
C THR A 438 -14.23 -4.65 -23.86
N SER A 439 -15.15 -4.16 -24.70
CA SER A 439 -16.43 -3.60 -24.27
C SER A 439 -17.48 -4.68 -23.97
N PHE A 440 -17.13 -5.97 -23.93
CA PHE A 440 -18.10 -7.07 -23.93
C PHE A 440 -19.21 -6.94 -22.88
N LEU A 441 -18.88 -6.64 -21.62
CA LEU A 441 -19.90 -6.46 -20.57
C LEU A 441 -20.75 -5.21 -20.80
N SER A 442 -20.16 -4.16 -21.37
CA SER A 442 -20.85 -2.93 -21.78
C SER A 442 -21.76 -3.16 -22.99
N ASP A 443 -21.35 -4.04 -23.92
CA ASP A 443 -22.11 -4.42 -25.12
C ASP A 443 -23.35 -5.27 -24.77
N LEU A 444 -23.30 -6.00 -23.65
CA LEU A 444 -24.48 -6.66 -23.08
C LEU A 444 -25.49 -5.68 -22.49
N GLN A 445 -25.14 -4.38 -22.40
CA GLN A 445 -26.00 -3.30 -21.94
C GLN A 445 -26.74 -3.66 -20.64
N LEU A 446 -26.03 -4.34 -19.74
CA LEU A 446 -26.55 -4.69 -18.43
C LEU A 446 -26.87 -3.44 -17.58
N GLY A 447 -26.47 -2.25 -18.05
CA GLY A 447 -26.84 -0.94 -17.50
C GLY A 447 -26.49 -0.75 -16.03
N ASP A 448 -27.00 0.32 -15.43
CA ASP A 448 -27.05 0.52 -13.97
C ASP A 448 -28.08 -0.42 -13.31
N ALA A 449 -28.45 -1.53 -13.96
CA ALA A 449 -29.71 -2.24 -13.74
C ALA A 449 -29.78 -3.01 -12.41
N ALA A 450 -28.67 -3.17 -11.69
CA ALA A 450 -28.67 -3.71 -10.34
C ALA A 450 -27.55 -3.09 -9.50
N ALA A 451 -27.94 -2.58 -8.33
CA ALA A 451 -27.01 -2.32 -7.25
C ALA A 451 -26.43 -3.66 -6.77
N LEU A 452 -25.13 -3.64 -6.51
CA LEU A 452 -24.37 -4.73 -5.94
C LEU A 452 -24.18 -4.46 -4.45
N ASP A 453 -24.61 -5.42 -3.65
CA ASP A 453 -24.47 -5.43 -2.20
C ASP A 453 -23.38 -6.41 -1.77
N LYS A 454 -22.76 -6.15 -0.61
CA LYS A 454 -21.70 -7.01 -0.02
C LYS A 454 -20.54 -7.27 -0.98
N VAL A 455 -20.12 -6.22 -1.67
CA VAL A 455 -19.05 -6.33 -2.66
C VAL A 455 -17.72 -6.56 -1.95
N SER A 456 -17.06 -7.66 -2.31
CA SER A 456 -15.71 -7.99 -1.86
C SER A 456 -14.82 -8.03 -3.09
N LEU A 457 -13.74 -7.27 -3.06
CA LEU A 457 -12.71 -7.28 -4.08
C LEU A 457 -11.45 -7.88 -3.48
N THR A 458 -10.89 -8.86 -4.17
CA THR A 458 -9.70 -9.60 -3.74
C THR A 458 -8.69 -9.65 -4.88
N LEU A 459 -7.47 -9.21 -4.61
CA LEU A 459 -6.33 -9.25 -5.51
C LEU A 459 -5.32 -10.27 -4.95
N LYS A 460 -4.88 -11.20 -5.79
CA LYS A 460 -3.90 -12.23 -5.43
C LYS A 460 -2.78 -12.25 -6.46
N HIS A 461 -1.54 -12.14 -5.98
CA HIS A 461 -0.33 -12.36 -6.75
C HIS A 461 0.37 -13.61 -6.24
N GLU A 462 0.44 -14.64 -7.08
CA GLU A 462 1.10 -15.91 -6.79
C GLU A 462 2.03 -16.30 -7.96
N LYS A 463 3.34 -16.04 -7.80
CA LYS A 463 4.35 -16.32 -8.83
C LYS A 463 4.02 -15.61 -10.16
N GLU A 464 3.68 -16.36 -11.20
CA GLU A 464 3.32 -15.83 -12.52
C GLU A 464 1.80 -15.70 -12.73
N LYS A 465 0.99 -16.00 -11.71
CA LYS A 465 -0.47 -15.93 -11.78
C LYS A 465 -0.98 -14.73 -10.97
N ASN A 466 -1.65 -13.81 -11.66
CA ASN A 466 -2.35 -12.68 -11.07
C ASN A 466 -3.85 -12.92 -11.17
N THR A 467 -4.56 -12.82 -10.05
CA THR A 467 -6.01 -12.99 -10.01
C THR A 467 -6.66 -11.80 -9.32
N LEU A 468 -7.64 -11.19 -9.98
CA LEU A 468 -8.58 -10.26 -9.36
C LEU A 468 -9.95 -10.94 -9.32
N GLU A 469 -10.53 -11.04 -8.13
CA GLU A 469 -11.83 -11.62 -7.88
C GLU A 469 -12.71 -10.52 -7.28
N VAL A 470 -13.88 -10.28 -7.88
CA VAL A 470 -14.92 -9.43 -7.30
C VAL A 470 -16.16 -10.29 -7.08
N SER A 471 -16.53 -10.50 -5.83
CA SER A 471 -17.77 -11.17 -5.47
C SER A 471 -18.77 -10.18 -4.90
N ALA A 472 -20.05 -10.38 -5.20
CA ALA A 472 -21.13 -9.52 -4.73
C ALA A 472 -22.46 -10.28 -4.70
N THR A 473 -23.48 -9.65 -4.13
CA THR A 473 -24.86 -10.10 -4.24
C THR A 473 -25.69 -9.04 -4.94
N ALA A 474 -26.66 -9.42 -5.76
CA ALA A 474 -27.50 -8.49 -6.51
C ALA A 474 -28.96 -8.97 -6.57
N GLY A 475 -29.87 -8.02 -6.69
CA GLY A 475 -31.26 -8.31 -7.10
C GLY A 475 -31.37 -8.33 -8.62
N LEU A 476 -31.52 -9.50 -9.22
CA LEU A 476 -31.69 -9.67 -10.67
C LEU A 476 -33.08 -10.23 -10.96
N GLY A 477 -33.92 -9.48 -11.68
CA GLY A 477 -35.25 -9.92 -12.06
C GLY A 477 -36.18 -10.23 -10.88
N GLY A 478 -35.97 -9.57 -9.73
CA GLY A 478 -36.73 -9.82 -8.50
C GLY A 478 -36.22 -10.98 -7.64
N ALA A 479 -35.20 -11.71 -8.10
CA ALA A 479 -34.53 -12.76 -7.34
C ALA A 479 -33.16 -12.30 -6.84
N LYS A 480 -32.70 -12.85 -5.71
CA LYS A 480 -31.34 -12.66 -5.25
C LYS A 480 -30.39 -13.55 -6.05
N ALA A 481 -29.27 -12.97 -6.48
CA ALA A 481 -28.19 -13.66 -7.17
C ALA A 481 -26.86 -13.34 -6.51
N ASP A 482 -25.96 -14.31 -6.50
CA ASP A 482 -24.56 -14.10 -6.17
C ASP A 482 -23.79 -13.90 -7.48
N LEU A 483 -22.86 -12.95 -7.48
CA LEU A 483 -22.08 -12.57 -8.64
C LEU A 483 -20.61 -12.80 -8.34
N LEU A 484 -19.90 -13.28 -9.35
CA LEU A 484 -18.46 -13.41 -9.33
C LEU A 484 -17.90 -12.91 -10.66
N PHE A 485 -17.02 -11.94 -10.59
CA PHE A 485 -16.17 -11.52 -11.69
C PHE A 485 -14.75 -11.91 -11.37
N THR A 486 -14.07 -12.63 -12.27
CA THR A 486 -12.65 -12.91 -12.13
C THR A 486 -11.88 -12.45 -13.35
N LEU A 487 -10.70 -11.88 -13.12
CA LEU A 487 -9.68 -11.64 -14.12
C LEU A 487 -8.46 -12.47 -13.74
N THR A 488 -8.08 -13.40 -14.61
CA THR A 488 -6.84 -14.16 -14.42
C THR A 488 -5.85 -13.77 -15.51
N SER A 489 -4.62 -13.45 -15.11
CA SER A 489 -3.49 -13.28 -16.02
C SER A 489 -2.42 -14.31 -15.69
N THR A 490 -1.89 -14.97 -16.72
CA THR A 490 -0.78 -15.92 -16.62
C THR A 490 0.45 -15.35 -17.34
N GLY A 491 1.58 -15.31 -16.65
CA GLY A 491 2.84 -14.75 -17.12
C GLY A 491 3.11 -13.36 -16.53
N ALA A 492 4.39 -13.08 -16.21
CA ALA A 492 4.83 -11.79 -15.71
C ALA A 492 4.58 -10.68 -16.75
N GLY A 493 3.61 -9.81 -16.49
CA GLY A 493 3.40 -8.57 -17.22
C GLY A 493 2.63 -8.66 -18.55
N LYS A 494 2.99 -9.58 -19.45
CA LYS A 494 2.41 -9.66 -20.82
C LYS A 494 1.34 -10.72 -21.03
N GLY A 495 0.83 -11.27 -19.92
CA GLY A 495 -0.17 -12.33 -19.94
C GLY A 495 -1.48 -11.87 -20.57
N LYS A 496 -2.11 -12.76 -21.36
CA LYS A 496 -3.48 -12.53 -21.81
C LYS A 496 -4.40 -12.54 -20.59
N VAL A 497 -5.04 -11.41 -20.29
CA VAL A 497 -6.07 -11.32 -19.25
C VAL A 497 -7.31 -12.05 -19.73
N GLU A 498 -7.77 -13.01 -18.95
CA GLU A 498 -8.99 -13.77 -19.23
C GLU A 498 -10.08 -13.38 -18.23
N PRO A 499 -11.11 -12.64 -18.68
CA PRO A 499 -12.27 -12.35 -17.86
C PRO A 499 -13.22 -13.54 -17.82
N LEU A 500 -13.80 -13.76 -16.65
CA LEU A 500 -14.90 -14.69 -16.42
C LEU A 500 -15.93 -13.97 -15.55
N PHE A 501 -17.16 -13.85 -16.04
CA PHE A 501 -18.26 -13.28 -15.26
C PHE A 501 -19.30 -14.37 -15.02
N VAL A 502 -19.66 -14.58 -13.75
CA VAL A 502 -20.52 -15.67 -13.30
C VAL A 502 -21.66 -15.11 -12.46
N ILE A 503 -22.88 -15.52 -12.77
CA ILE A 503 -24.06 -15.24 -11.95
C ILE A 503 -24.58 -16.56 -11.41
N LYS A 504 -24.56 -16.73 -10.09
CA LYS A 504 -25.19 -17.86 -9.40
C LYS A 504 -26.55 -17.44 -8.88
N ARG A 505 -27.58 -18.24 -9.13
CA ARG A 505 -28.92 -18.06 -8.55
C ARG A 505 -29.28 -19.28 -7.71
N SER A 506 -29.70 -19.01 -6.47
CA SER A 506 -30.29 -20.01 -5.58
C SER A 506 -31.80 -20.03 -5.80
N ALA A 507 -32.30 -21.17 -6.27
CA ALA A 507 -33.67 -21.39 -6.72
C ALA A 507 -34.09 -20.51 -7.91
N GLY A 508 -34.67 -21.12 -8.94
CA GLY A 508 -35.21 -20.40 -10.08
C GLY A 508 -36.08 -21.29 -10.95
N HIS A 509 -36.90 -20.65 -11.77
CA HIS A 509 -37.76 -21.32 -12.73
C HIS A 509 -37.32 -21.00 -14.16
N MET A 510 -37.54 -21.91 -15.10
CA MET A 510 -37.33 -21.61 -16.52
C MET A 510 -38.20 -20.43 -16.97
N SER A 511 -39.37 -20.25 -16.35
CA SER A 511 -40.23 -19.09 -16.56
C SER A 511 -39.58 -17.75 -16.21
N ASP A 512 -38.56 -17.74 -15.35
CA ASP A 512 -37.81 -16.52 -15.04
C ASP A 512 -37.04 -16.02 -16.27
N LEU A 513 -36.74 -16.93 -17.21
CA LEU A 513 -35.97 -16.66 -18.42
C LEU A 513 -36.88 -16.54 -19.64
N VAL A 514 -37.93 -17.37 -19.65
CA VAL A 514 -38.95 -17.42 -20.68
C VAL A 514 -40.31 -17.29 -20.01
N PRO A 515 -40.80 -16.06 -19.76
CA PRO A 515 -42.07 -15.82 -19.07
C PRO A 515 -43.27 -16.57 -19.67
N ALA A 516 -43.22 -16.87 -20.98
CA ALA A 516 -44.23 -17.66 -21.68
C ALA A 516 -44.37 -19.11 -21.17
N LEU A 517 -43.44 -19.60 -20.33
CA LEU A 517 -43.48 -20.92 -19.72
C LEU A 517 -44.17 -20.95 -18.37
N ALA A 518 -44.42 -19.81 -17.73
CA ALA A 518 -45.01 -19.76 -16.39
C ALA A 518 -46.26 -20.64 -16.27
N GLY A 519 -46.21 -21.63 -15.37
CA GLY A 519 -47.32 -22.57 -15.13
C GLY A 519 -47.53 -23.65 -16.20
N LYS A 520 -46.59 -23.82 -17.14
CA LYS A 520 -46.60 -24.90 -18.15
C LYS A 520 -45.67 -26.04 -17.73
N PRO A 521 -45.84 -27.27 -18.27
CA PRO A 521 -44.93 -28.39 -17.98
C PRO A 521 -43.45 -28.16 -18.34
N GLY A 522 -43.16 -27.18 -19.22
CA GLY A 522 -41.80 -26.76 -19.56
C GLY A 522 -41.16 -25.79 -18.56
N ASP A 523 -41.87 -25.41 -17.50
CA ASP A 523 -41.38 -24.52 -16.45
C ASP A 523 -40.55 -25.29 -15.41
N LEU A 524 -39.31 -25.59 -15.78
CA LEU A 524 -38.41 -26.39 -14.95
C LEU A 524 -37.95 -25.60 -13.73
N GLU A 525 -37.97 -26.24 -12.56
CA GLU A 525 -37.46 -25.69 -11.31
C GLU A 525 -36.00 -26.14 -11.10
N PHE A 526 -35.11 -25.17 -10.87
CA PHE A 526 -33.69 -25.37 -10.64
C PHE A 526 -33.35 -24.96 -9.20
N PRO A 527 -32.85 -25.87 -8.35
CA PRO A 527 -32.34 -25.50 -7.03
C PRO A 527 -31.14 -24.57 -7.13
N GLU A 528 -30.28 -24.77 -8.13
CA GLU A 528 -29.15 -23.90 -8.43
C GLU A 528 -28.95 -23.77 -9.94
N SER A 529 -28.63 -22.56 -10.36
CA SER A 529 -28.17 -22.28 -11.73
C SER A 529 -27.00 -21.31 -11.72
N VAL A 530 -26.15 -21.43 -12.74
CA VAL A 530 -25.01 -20.56 -12.98
C VAL A 530 -25.02 -20.09 -14.42
N TRP A 531 -24.71 -18.81 -14.59
CA TRP A 531 -24.66 -18.14 -15.87
C TRP A 531 -23.24 -17.69 -16.09
N THR A 532 -22.62 -18.18 -17.15
CA THR A 532 -21.24 -17.84 -17.45
C THR A 532 -21.18 -16.98 -18.68
N LEU A 533 -20.64 -15.77 -18.51
CA LEU A 533 -20.52 -14.76 -19.54
C LEU A 533 -19.05 -14.72 -19.96
N THR A 534 -18.79 -15.20 -21.18
CA THR A 534 -17.44 -15.23 -21.76
C THR A 534 -17.39 -14.30 -22.98
N PRO A 535 -16.41 -13.38 -23.07
CA PRO A 535 -16.33 -12.47 -24.21
C PRO A 535 -16.17 -13.22 -25.54
N PRO A 536 -16.75 -12.69 -26.62
CA PRO A 536 -16.57 -13.25 -27.95
C PRO A 536 -15.10 -13.14 -28.37
N LYS A 537 -14.36 -14.27 -28.35
CA LYS A 537 -13.02 -14.34 -28.95
C LYS A 537 -13.14 -14.29 -30.46
N ALA A 538 -12.22 -13.58 -31.14
CA ALA A 538 -12.12 -13.50 -32.61
C ALA A 538 -11.93 -14.86 -33.33
N ALA A 539 -11.80 -15.99 -32.61
CA ALA A 539 -11.52 -17.30 -33.18
C ALA A 539 -12.44 -18.46 -32.70
N GLY A 540 -13.52 -18.20 -31.94
CA GLY A 540 -14.49 -19.26 -31.59
C GLY A 540 -13.95 -20.44 -30.75
N VAL A 541 -12.73 -20.34 -30.21
CA VAL A 541 -12.08 -21.45 -29.50
C VAL A 541 -12.68 -21.61 -28.10
N SER A 542 -13.36 -22.74 -27.89
CA SER A 542 -13.80 -23.24 -26.58
C SER A 542 -12.58 -23.51 -25.67
N LYS A 543 -12.68 -23.10 -24.39
CA LYS A 543 -11.63 -23.37 -23.38
C LYS A 543 -12.19 -24.30 -22.30
N ALA A 544 -11.55 -25.44 -22.11
CA ALA A 544 -11.83 -26.28 -20.97
C ALA A 544 -11.07 -25.79 -19.72
N LEU A 545 -11.76 -25.68 -18.58
CA LEU A 545 -11.18 -25.42 -17.26
C LEU A 545 -11.56 -26.56 -16.32
N SER A 546 -10.59 -27.16 -15.63
CA SER A 546 -10.90 -28.09 -14.54
C SER A 546 -11.20 -27.33 -13.24
N SER A 547 -11.91 -27.97 -12.31
CA SER A 547 -12.15 -27.39 -10.97
C SER A 547 -10.85 -27.05 -10.23
N ALA A 548 -9.74 -27.74 -10.53
CA ALA A 548 -8.41 -27.48 -9.98
C ALA A 548 -7.75 -26.19 -10.51
N ASP A 549 -8.12 -25.74 -11.72
CA ASP A 549 -7.57 -24.52 -12.33
C ASP A 549 -8.21 -23.24 -11.76
N LEU A 550 -9.38 -23.40 -11.13
CA LEU A 550 -10.17 -22.34 -10.51
C LEU A 550 -9.70 -22.06 -9.07
N GLY A 551 -9.75 -20.78 -8.67
CA GLY A 551 -9.60 -20.38 -7.28
C GLY A 551 -10.73 -20.92 -6.39
N PRO A 552 -10.55 -20.96 -5.05
CA PRO A 552 -11.55 -21.51 -4.13
C PRO A 552 -12.94 -20.89 -4.29
N THR A 553 -13.02 -19.56 -4.39
CA THR A 553 -14.29 -18.83 -4.55
C THR A 553 -14.96 -19.17 -5.89
N ALA A 554 -14.21 -19.20 -6.99
CA ALA A 554 -14.76 -19.62 -8.27
C ALA A 554 -15.26 -21.07 -8.24
N ARG A 555 -14.54 -21.98 -7.58
CA ARG A 555 -14.98 -23.38 -7.40
C ARG A 555 -16.31 -23.46 -6.64
N GLU A 556 -16.48 -22.68 -5.58
CA GLU A 556 -17.73 -22.63 -4.80
C GLU A 556 -18.95 -22.18 -5.62
N PHE A 557 -18.75 -21.29 -6.60
CA PHE A 557 -19.83 -20.85 -7.48
C PHE A 557 -20.37 -22.00 -8.35
N PHE A 558 -19.49 -22.85 -8.87
CA PHE A 558 -19.88 -23.93 -9.78
C PHE A 558 -20.21 -25.25 -9.07
N GLN A 559 -19.64 -25.51 -7.88
CA GLN A 559 -19.72 -26.85 -7.27
C GLN A 559 -21.14 -27.33 -6.96
N GLY A 560 -22.08 -26.42 -6.71
CA GLY A 560 -23.47 -26.80 -6.42
C GLY A 560 -24.27 -27.20 -7.66
N VAL A 561 -23.81 -26.81 -8.86
CA VAL A 561 -24.37 -27.27 -10.15
C VAL A 561 -23.62 -28.51 -10.64
N TYR A 562 -22.29 -28.48 -10.63
CA TYR A 562 -21.45 -29.49 -11.30
C TYR A 562 -20.85 -30.56 -10.37
N GLY A 563 -21.00 -30.43 -9.05
CA GLY A 563 -20.30 -31.25 -8.06
C GLY A 563 -18.89 -30.73 -7.72
N PRO A 564 -18.14 -31.40 -6.84
CA PRO A 564 -16.82 -30.94 -6.39
C PRO A 564 -15.72 -31.07 -7.46
N ASP A 565 -15.84 -32.07 -8.34
CA ASP A 565 -14.88 -32.38 -9.39
C ASP A 565 -15.56 -32.23 -10.76
N PHE A 566 -15.27 -31.13 -11.44
CA PHE A 566 -15.93 -30.78 -12.70
C PHE A 566 -14.96 -30.21 -13.74
N LYS A 567 -15.43 -30.18 -14.98
CA LYS A 567 -14.75 -29.57 -16.13
C LYS A 567 -15.73 -28.62 -16.81
N LEU A 568 -15.42 -27.32 -16.80
CA LEU A 568 -16.20 -26.31 -17.50
C LEU A 568 -15.71 -26.19 -18.93
N GLU A 569 -16.63 -26.15 -19.88
CA GLU A 569 -16.35 -25.80 -21.26
C GLU A 569 -16.79 -24.35 -21.52
N LEU A 570 -15.86 -23.40 -21.49
CA LEU A 570 -16.13 -21.98 -21.73
C LEU A 570 -16.22 -21.68 -23.23
N LYS A 571 -17.44 -21.44 -23.72
CA LYS A 571 -17.74 -21.00 -25.09
C LYS A 571 -18.03 -19.50 -25.10
N PRO A 572 -17.68 -18.79 -26.19
CA PRO A 572 -18.11 -17.41 -26.41
C PRO A 572 -19.61 -17.18 -26.17
N GLY A 573 -19.97 -16.09 -25.51
CA GLY A 573 -21.35 -15.68 -25.26
C GLY A 573 -21.86 -16.00 -23.85
N ILE A 574 -23.18 -16.15 -23.72
CA ILE A 574 -23.85 -16.45 -22.45
C ILE A 574 -24.11 -17.96 -22.41
N GLN A 575 -23.49 -18.62 -21.43
CA GLN A 575 -23.71 -20.03 -21.14
C GLN A 575 -24.56 -20.18 -19.89
N PHE A 576 -25.36 -21.23 -19.86
CA PHE A 576 -26.22 -21.58 -18.74
C PHE A 576 -25.89 -23.00 -18.28
N GLY A 577 -25.68 -23.15 -16.98
CA GLY A 577 -25.55 -24.43 -16.29
C GLY A 577 -26.58 -24.51 -15.17
N ALA A 578 -27.28 -25.62 -15.01
CA ALA A 578 -28.18 -25.81 -13.88
C ALA A 578 -28.26 -27.27 -13.42
N ALA A 579 -28.41 -27.46 -12.12
CA ALA A 579 -28.76 -28.76 -11.56
C ALA A 579 -30.28 -28.94 -11.67
N LEU A 580 -30.71 -30.04 -12.27
CA LEU A 580 -32.10 -30.41 -12.44
C LEU A 580 -32.39 -31.72 -11.68
N PRO A 581 -33.06 -31.65 -10.52
CA PRO A 581 -33.52 -32.84 -9.84
C PRO A 581 -34.50 -33.61 -10.73
N VAL A 582 -34.25 -34.90 -10.97
CA VAL A 582 -35.11 -35.73 -11.84
C VAL A 582 -36.54 -35.77 -11.32
N GLY A 583 -36.75 -35.78 -9.99
CA GLY A 583 -38.08 -35.72 -9.38
C GLY A 583 -38.86 -34.42 -9.65
N LYS A 584 -38.22 -33.37 -10.18
CA LYS A 584 -38.87 -32.11 -10.59
C LYS A 584 -39.23 -32.07 -12.08
N LEU A 585 -38.84 -33.08 -12.87
CA LEU A 585 -39.28 -33.22 -14.25
C LEU A 585 -40.75 -33.69 -14.31
N PRO A 586 -41.46 -33.40 -15.42
CA PRO A 586 -42.77 -34.01 -15.67
C PRO A 586 -42.69 -35.53 -15.58
N SER A 587 -43.63 -36.18 -14.87
CA SER A 587 -43.60 -37.62 -14.60
C SER A 587 -43.50 -38.49 -15.87
N ALA A 588 -44.16 -38.07 -16.95
CA ALA A 588 -44.05 -38.72 -18.26
C ALA A 588 -42.61 -38.70 -18.82
N LEU A 589 -41.86 -37.62 -18.56
CA LEU A 589 -40.46 -37.51 -18.97
C LEU A 589 -39.55 -38.35 -18.08
N VAL A 590 -39.79 -38.39 -16.76
CA VAL A 590 -39.05 -39.28 -15.84
C VAL A 590 -39.19 -40.74 -16.26
N GLN A 591 -40.42 -41.17 -16.57
CA GLN A 591 -40.70 -42.52 -17.08
C GLN A 591 -39.99 -42.80 -18.41
N ALA A 592 -40.05 -41.86 -19.36
CA ALA A 592 -39.37 -42.00 -20.66
C ALA A 592 -37.83 -42.04 -20.53
N LEU A 593 -37.27 -41.31 -19.58
CA LEU A 593 -35.82 -41.27 -19.33
C LEU A 593 -35.32 -42.51 -18.57
N GLY A 594 -36.19 -43.22 -17.85
CA GLY A 594 -35.81 -44.38 -17.04
C GLY A 594 -34.83 -44.03 -15.92
N LEU A 595 -34.91 -42.81 -15.38
CA LEU A 595 -34.01 -42.31 -14.35
C LEU A 595 -34.65 -42.46 -12.96
N GLU A 596 -33.80 -42.63 -11.95
CA GLU A 596 -34.23 -42.60 -10.55
C GLU A 596 -34.66 -41.19 -10.16
N THR A 597 -35.79 -41.05 -9.46
CA THR A 597 -36.33 -39.73 -9.05
C THR A 597 -35.42 -38.95 -8.10
N SER A 598 -34.50 -39.64 -7.41
CA SER A 598 -33.48 -39.06 -6.53
C SER A 598 -32.24 -38.54 -7.26
N ALA A 599 -32.07 -38.85 -8.55
CA ALA A 599 -30.93 -38.38 -9.32
C ALA A 599 -31.03 -36.88 -9.65
N SER A 600 -29.89 -36.26 -9.92
CA SER A 600 -29.78 -34.90 -10.44
C SER A 600 -29.05 -34.91 -11.78
N LEU A 601 -29.55 -34.14 -12.74
CA LEU A 601 -28.94 -33.94 -14.04
C LEU A 601 -28.29 -32.57 -14.11
N VAL A 602 -27.14 -32.45 -14.77
CA VAL A 602 -26.54 -31.15 -15.08
C VAL A 602 -26.97 -30.76 -16.49
N LEU A 603 -27.75 -29.69 -16.61
CA LEU A 603 -28.15 -29.10 -17.89
C LEU A 603 -27.19 -27.98 -18.25
N GLU A 604 -26.57 -28.06 -19.43
CA GLU A 604 -25.57 -27.10 -19.90
C GLU A 604 -25.84 -26.66 -21.33
N GLY A 605 -25.69 -25.37 -21.62
CA GLY A 605 -25.91 -24.89 -22.98
C GLY A 605 -25.65 -23.42 -23.18
N SER A 606 -26.06 -22.92 -24.35
CA SER A 606 -25.92 -21.51 -24.72
C SER A 606 -27.27 -20.83 -24.83
N LEU A 607 -27.30 -19.56 -24.39
CA LEU A 607 -28.46 -18.69 -24.48
C LEU A 607 -28.28 -17.72 -25.66
N ALA A 608 -29.25 -17.66 -26.56
CA ALA A 608 -29.34 -16.60 -27.56
C ALA A 608 -30.36 -15.57 -27.08
N MET A 609 -29.88 -14.42 -26.63
CA MET A 609 -30.71 -13.31 -26.15
C MET A 609 -30.68 -12.17 -27.16
N SER A 610 -31.83 -11.54 -27.41
CA SER A 610 -31.89 -10.24 -28.07
C SER A 610 -32.16 -9.16 -27.03
N LEU A 611 -31.34 -8.12 -27.03
CA LEU A 611 -31.59 -6.89 -26.28
C LEU A 611 -32.26 -5.89 -27.24
N ASP A 612 -33.52 -5.55 -26.98
CA ASP A 612 -34.19 -4.46 -27.69
C ASP A 612 -34.07 -3.16 -26.88
N LEU A 613 -33.55 -2.13 -27.54
CA LEU A 613 -33.35 -0.78 -27.01
C LEU A 613 -34.41 0.22 -27.48
N GLY A 614 -35.53 -0.24 -28.04
CA GLY A 614 -36.62 0.62 -28.47
C GLY A 614 -37.16 1.53 -27.35
N LYS A 615 -36.97 2.86 -27.53
CA LYS A 615 -37.67 3.96 -26.83
C LYS A 615 -37.81 3.84 -25.30
N GLY A 616 -36.69 3.60 -24.60
CA GLY A 616 -36.55 4.01 -23.19
C GLY A 616 -36.79 2.94 -22.12
N ARG A 617 -36.95 1.67 -22.48
CA ARG A 617 -36.81 0.54 -21.54
C ARG A 617 -36.05 -0.60 -22.23
N PRO A 618 -34.88 -1.02 -21.74
CA PRO A 618 -34.25 -2.22 -22.25
C PRO A 618 -35.17 -3.41 -21.97
N SER A 619 -35.58 -4.11 -23.03
CA SER A 619 -36.24 -5.41 -22.89
C SER A 619 -35.32 -6.47 -23.49
N ALA A 620 -34.74 -7.30 -22.63
CA ALA A 620 -34.08 -8.52 -23.06
C ALA A 620 -35.14 -9.60 -23.26
N SER A 621 -35.19 -10.19 -24.46
CA SER A 621 -36.02 -11.37 -24.73
C SER A 621 -35.13 -12.53 -25.17
N LEU A 622 -35.31 -13.69 -24.53
CA LEU A 622 -34.66 -14.92 -24.98
C LEU A 622 -35.24 -15.32 -26.34
N GLN A 623 -34.40 -15.40 -27.37
CA GLN A 623 -34.79 -15.80 -28.72
C GLN A 623 -34.79 -17.32 -28.84
N SER A 624 -33.71 -17.94 -28.37
CA SER A 624 -33.60 -19.40 -28.30
C SER A 624 -32.72 -19.86 -27.14
N LEU A 625 -32.99 -21.07 -26.69
CA LEU A 625 -32.28 -21.79 -25.63
C LEU A 625 -32.06 -23.22 -26.10
N GLU A 626 -30.85 -23.72 -25.93
CA GLU A 626 -30.54 -25.13 -26.13
C GLU A 626 -29.66 -25.61 -24.99
N LEU A 627 -30.20 -26.45 -24.12
CA LEU A 627 -29.51 -27.06 -22.98
C LEU A 627 -29.35 -28.55 -23.21
N ASN A 628 -28.21 -29.10 -22.85
CA ASN A 628 -27.89 -30.51 -23.00
C ASN A 628 -27.50 -31.09 -21.64
N ALA A 629 -28.00 -32.27 -21.31
CA ALA A 629 -27.55 -33.08 -20.19
C ALA A 629 -27.05 -34.42 -20.71
N GLU A 630 -25.87 -34.83 -20.26
CA GLU A 630 -25.43 -36.22 -20.41
C GLU A 630 -26.12 -37.07 -19.37
N LEU A 631 -26.72 -38.18 -19.82
CA LEU A 631 -27.41 -39.11 -18.93
C LEU A 631 -26.46 -40.25 -18.54
N PRO A 632 -26.55 -40.76 -17.30
CA PRO A 632 -25.75 -41.89 -16.88
C PRO A 632 -26.01 -43.11 -17.76
N ARG A 633 -24.95 -43.88 -18.02
CA ARG A 633 -25.08 -45.18 -18.70
C ARG A 633 -25.95 -46.09 -17.85
N MET A 634 -26.85 -46.83 -18.49
CA MET A 634 -27.68 -47.82 -17.81
C MET A 634 -26.78 -49.02 -17.46
N ALA A 635 -26.35 -49.12 -16.21
CA ALA A 635 -25.59 -50.27 -15.73
C ALA A 635 -26.54 -51.44 -15.42
N GLY A 636 -26.42 -52.56 -16.14
CA GLY A 636 -26.92 -53.85 -15.71
C GLY A 636 -28.15 -54.43 -16.45
N VAL A 637 -28.17 -55.77 -16.47
CA VAL A 637 -29.25 -56.64 -16.94
C VAL A 637 -30.47 -56.41 -16.05
N GLY A 638 -31.55 -55.86 -16.61
CA GLY A 638 -32.79 -55.55 -15.87
C GLY A 638 -33.13 -54.06 -15.78
N SER A 639 -32.31 -53.18 -16.35
CA SER A 639 -32.70 -51.79 -16.60
C SER A 639 -33.96 -51.78 -17.47
N ARG A 640 -35.12 -51.42 -16.88
CA ARG A 640 -36.40 -51.37 -17.59
C ARG A 640 -36.20 -50.53 -18.85
N LEU A 641 -36.37 -51.16 -20.02
CA LEU A 641 -36.57 -50.44 -21.27
C LEU A 641 -37.62 -49.35 -21.02
N PRO A 642 -37.53 -48.16 -21.65
CA PRO A 642 -38.68 -47.25 -21.71
C PRO A 642 -39.91 -48.09 -22.08
N GLU A 643 -40.93 -48.07 -21.22
CA GLU A 643 -42.11 -48.92 -21.42
C GLU A 643 -42.64 -48.69 -22.84
N GLY A 644 -42.69 -49.75 -23.65
CA GLY A 644 -43.19 -49.68 -25.03
C GLY A 644 -42.18 -49.87 -26.17
N LEU A 645 -40.89 -50.09 -25.90
CA LEU A 645 -39.99 -50.57 -26.97
C LEU A 645 -40.34 -52.02 -27.38
N PRO A 646 -40.42 -52.32 -28.70
CA PRO A 646 -40.63 -53.70 -29.16
C PRO A 646 -39.53 -54.64 -28.66
N SER A 647 -39.86 -55.93 -28.47
CA SER A 647 -38.92 -56.95 -27.96
C SER A 647 -37.69 -57.20 -28.85
N TRP A 648 -37.74 -56.76 -30.11
CA TRP A 648 -36.62 -56.82 -31.06
C TRP A 648 -35.68 -55.61 -30.96
N MET A 649 -35.94 -54.66 -30.05
CA MET A 649 -35.09 -53.51 -29.76
C MET A 649 -34.56 -53.55 -28.33
N ARG A 650 -33.30 -53.15 -28.16
CA ARG A 650 -32.67 -52.96 -26.86
C ARG A 650 -31.76 -51.74 -26.88
N LEU A 651 -31.68 -51.01 -25.77
CA LEU A 651 -30.72 -49.91 -25.64
C LEU A 651 -29.28 -50.44 -25.74
N ASP A 652 -28.41 -49.72 -26.43
CA ASP A 652 -26.99 -50.01 -26.39
C ASP A 652 -26.42 -49.53 -25.04
N SER A 653 -26.07 -50.47 -24.15
CA SER A 653 -25.54 -50.17 -22.83
C SER A 653 -24.17 -49.50 -22.84
N SER A 654 -23.46 -49.54 -23.97
CA SER A 654 -22.18 -48.85 -24.17
C SER A 654 -22.34 -47.42 -24.69
N SER A 655 -23.52 -47.08 -25.21
CA SER A 655 -23.80 -45.78 -25.81
C SER A 655 -23.98 -44.67 -24.78
N GLN A 656 -23.61 -43.46 -25.19
CA GLN A 656 -23.87 -42.25 -24.43
C GLN A 656 -25.28 -41.77 -24.73
N ARG A 657 -26.03 -41.42 -23.69
CA ARG A 657 -27.39 -40.92 -23.79
C ARG A 657 -27.40 -39.43 -23.47
N SER A 658 -28.23 -38.65 -24.15
CA SER A 658 -28.34 -37.21 -23.91
C SER A 658 -29.78 -36.73 -23.89
N LEU A 659 -30.05 -35.73 -23.07
CA LEU A 659 -31.30 -34.98 -23.03
C LEU A 659 -31.01 -33.54 -23.49
N THR A 660 -31.69 -33.10 -24.55
CA THR A 660 -31.62 -31.71 -25.01
C THR A 660 -32.96 -31.01 -24.73
N VAL A 661 -32.93 -29.87 -24.04
CA VAL A 661 -34.07 -28.97 -23.83
C VAL A 661 -33.93 -27.81 -24.80
N ARG A 662 -34.88 -27.66 -25.73
CA ARG A 662 -34.87 -26.61 -26.74
C ARG A 662 -36.06 -25.68 -26.59
N PHE A 663 -35.81 -24.39 -26.73
CA PHE A 663 -36.83 -23.37 -26.89
C PHE A 663 -36.40 -22.42 -28.01
N ALA A 664 -37.36 -22.01 -28.85
CA ALA A 664 -37.18 -21.01 -29.88
C ALA A 664 -38.47 -20.20 -30.02
N ALA A 665 -38.41 -18.89 -29.76
CA ALA A 665 -39.57 -18.01 -29.85
C ALA A 665 -40.19 -18.02 -31.27
N PRO A 666 -41.53 -17.96 -31.42
CA PRO A 666 -42.58 -17.87 -30.40
C PRO A 666 -43.03 -19.24 -29.85
N SER A 667 -42.28 -20.31 -30.12
CA SER A 667 -42.69 -21.70 -29.97
C SER A 667 -42.53 -22.26 -28.54
N SER A 668 -42.97 -23.50 -28.35
CA SER A 668 -42.90 -24.28 -27.10
C SER A 668 -41.50 -24.75 -26.72
N VAL A 669 -41.35 -25.19 -25.47
CA VAL A 669 -40.22 -26.02 -25.05
C VAL A 669 -40.40 -27.44 -25.56
N ALA A 670 -39.35 -27.97 -26.21
CA ALA A 670 -39.24 -29.35 -26.62
C ALA A 670 -38.12 -30.06 -25.83
N PHE A 671 -38.39 -31.28 -25.39
CA PHE A 671 -37.42 -32.17 -24.78
C PHE A 671 -37.05 -33.24 -25.79
N LEU A 672 -35.78 -33.30 -26.20
CA LEU A 672 -35.25 -34.26 -27.14
C LEU A 672 -34.33 -35.23 -26.40
N LEU A 673 -34.77 -36.47 -26.24
CA LEU A 673 -33.96 -37.55 -25.69
C LEU A 673 -33.30 -38.32 -26.83
N THR A 674 -31.97 -38.35 -26.88
CA THR A 674 -31.22 -39.16 -27.84
C THR A 674 -30.61 -40.39 -27.17
N ASN A 675 -30.87 -41.56 -27.72
CA ASN A 675 -30.31 -42.84 -27.29
C ASN A 675 -29.85 -43.64 -28.50
N ASP A 676 -28.81 -44.44 -28.33
CA ASP A 676 -28.54 -45.48 -29.30
C ASP A 676 -29.22 -46.81 -28.93
N VAL A 677 -29.73 -47.48 -29.94
CA VAL A 677 -30.52 -48.70 -29.83
C VAL A 677 -29.97 -49.74 -30.78
N LEU A 678 -29.87 -50.97 -30.29
CA LEU A 678 -29.60 -52.16 -31.07
C LEU A 678 -30.93 -52.82 -31.40
N ALA A 679 -31.20 -52.99 -32.70
CA ALA A 679 -32.36 -53.69 -33.20
C ALA A 679 -31.93 -55.00 -33.85
N ASP A 680 -32.52 -56.12 -33.43
CA ASP A 680 -32.31 -57.42 -34.04
C ASP A 680 -33.29 -57.58 -35.21
N LEU A 681 -32.80 -57.30 -36.42
CA LEU A 681 -33.55 -57.34 -37.66
C LEU A 681 -32.98 -58.44 -38.55
N ASP A 682 -33.80 -59.41 -38.95
CA ASP A 682 -33.38 -60.54 -39.79
C ASP A 682 -32.23 -61.36 -39.17
N GLY A 683 -32.26 -61.56 -37.85
CA GLY A 683 -31.19 -62.25 -37.12
C GLY A 683 -29.85 -61.49 -37.09
N GLN A 684 -29.82 -60.23 -37.53
CA GLN A 684 -28.66 -59.36 -37.49
C GLN A 684 -28.90 -58.18 -36.55
N THR A 685 -27.93 -57.88 -35.69
CA THR A 685 -28.00 -56.69 -34.83
C THR A 685 -27.63 -55.44 -35.65
N ARG A 686 -28.52 -54.45 -35.64
CA ARG A 686 -28.37 -53.17 -36.32
C ARG A 686 -28.41 -52.02 -35.33
N HIS A 687 -27.56 -51.04 -35.54
CA HIS A 687 -27.44 -49.89 -34.65
C HIS A 687 -28.28 -48.74 -35.19
N PHE A 688 -29.10 -48.15 -34.33
CA PHE A 688 -29.95 -47.00 -34.63
C PHE A 688 -29.73 -45.91 -33.60
N GLN A 689 -29.50 -44.69 -34.05
CA GLN A 689 -29.55 -43.51 -33.20
C GLN A 689 -30.99 -43.02 -33.17
N ILE A 690 -31.65 -43.12 -32.01
CA ILE A 690 -33.06 -42.79 -31.82
C ILE A 690 -33.19 -41.48 -31.03
N SER A 691 -33.95 -40.54 -31.56
CA SER A 691 -34.37 -39.32 -30.88
C SER A 691 -35.86 -39.37 -30.55
N THR A 692 -36.20 -39.08 -29.30
CA THR A 692 -37.58 -38.96 -28.81
C THR A 692 -37.86 -37.51 -28.44
N GLU A 693 -38.80 -36.87 -29.13
CA GLU A 693 -39.21 -35.50 -28.85
C GLU A 693 -40.52 -35.48 -28.04
N VAL A 694 -40.53 -34.75 -26.93
CA VAL A 694 -41.72 -34.46 -26.12
C VAL A 694 -41.93 -32.95 -26.09
N SER A 695 -43.01 -32.46 -26.71
CA SER A 695 -43.38 -31.04 -26.66
C SER A 695 -44.27 -30.72 -25.47
N ALA A 696 -43.98 -29.62 -24.77
CA ALA A 696 -44.73 -29.15 -23.60
C ALA A 696 -46.04 -28.42 -23.93
N ASP A 697 -46.42 -28.28 -25.21
CA ASP A 697 -47.57 -27.47 -25.65
C ASP A 697 -48.94 -28.13 -25.47
N SER A 698 -48.97 -29.45 -25.28
CA SER A 698 -50.22 -30.19 -25.22
C SER A 698 -50.37 -30.85 -23.85
N LYS A 699 -51.56 -30.73 -23.26
CA LYS A 699 -51.95 -31.47 -22.03
C LYS A 699 -51.77 -32.99 -22.15
N GLN A 700 -51.60 -33.48 -23.38
CA GLN A 700 -51.27 -34.86 -23.74
C GLN A 700 -49.97 -34.81 -24.54
N GLY A 701 -48.81 -34.80 -23.87
CA GLY A 701 -47.52 -34.74 -24.55
C GLY A 701 -47.47 -35.72 -25.72
N LYS A 702 -47.25 -35.20 -26.94
CA LYS A 702 -46.99 -36.04 -28.10
C LYS A 702 -45.53 -36.46 -28.03
N ALA A 703 -45.28 -37.77 -28.08
CA ALA A 703 -43.95 -38.33 -28.20
C ALA A 703 -43.72 -38.74 -29.65
N ARG A 704 -42.76 -38.12 -30.32
CA ARG A 704 -42.30 -38.56 -31.65
C ARG A 704 -40.97 -39.27 -31.50
N LEU A 705 -40.92 -40.52 -31.95
CA LEU A 705 -39.70 -41.30 -32.03
C LEU A 705 -39.23 -41.31 -33.48
N SER A 706 -37.98 -40.91 -33.72
CA SER A 706 -37.32 -41.03 -35.02
C SER A 706 -35.93 -41.62 -34.82
N GLY A 707 -35.56 -42.65 -35.57
CA GLY A 707 -34.23 -43.23 -35.52
C GLY A 707 -33.60 -43.38 -36.89
N GLN A 708 -32.29 -43.21 -36.99
CA GLN A 708 -31.53 -43.45 -38.21
C GLN A 708 -30.56 -44.60 -37.99
N MET A 709 -30.55 -45.56 -38.92
CA MET A 709 -29.61 -46.68 -38.90
C MET A 709 -28.19 -46.19 -39.17
N VAL A 710 -27.24 -46.63 -38.35
CA VAL A 710 -25.82 -46.35 -38.53
C VAL A 710 -25.23 -47.38 -39.50
N GLY A 711 -24.82 -46.91 -40.69
CA GLY A 711 -24.22 -47.72 -41.74
C GLY A 711 -25.22 -48.31 -42.75
N GLU A 712 -24.71 -49.14 -43.66
CA GLU A 712 -25.51 -49.79 -44.72
C GLU A 712 -26.02 -51.17 -44.27
N TRP A 713 -27.30 -51.49 -44.56
CA TRP A 713 -27.84 -52.83 -44.38
C TRP A 713 -27.72 -53.62 -45.67
N LYS A 714 -26.66 -54.42 -45.74
CA LYS A 714 -26.39 -55.32 -46.86
C LYS A 714 -27.25 -56.57 -46.77
N GLN A 715 -27.86 -56.95 -47.89
CA GLN A 715 -28.68 -58.16 -48.04
C GLN A 715 -29.77 -58.30 -46.96
N PRO A 716 -30.65 -57.28 -46.80
CA PRO A 716 -31.72 -57.33 -45.81
C PRO A 716 -32.67 -58.50 -46.13
N PHE A 717 -33.10 -59.22 -45.11
CA PHE A 717 -34.05 -60.35 -45.25
C PHE A 717 -33.52 -61.46 -46.18
N GLY A 718 -32.19 -61.65 -46.22
CA GLY A 718 -31.52 -62.60 -47.12
C GLY A 718 -31.54 -62.23 -48.61
N LEU A 719 -32.01 -61.03 -48.98
CA LEU A 719 -32.13 -60.60 -50.38
C LEU A 719 -30.79 -60.11 -50.92
N LYS A 720 -30.03 -61.01 -51.56
CA LYS A 720 -28.65 -60.77 -52.04
C LYS A 720 -28.47 -59.55 -52.96
N ALA A 721 -29.52 -59.12 -53.65
CA ALA A 721 -29.50 -57.99 -54.60
C ALA A 721 -29.84 -56.63 -53.97
N LEU A 722 -30.23 -56.59 -52.69
CA LEU A 722 -30.71 -55.38 -52.04
C LEU A 722 -29.68 -54.87 -51.02
N ASN A 723 -29.42 -53.56 -51.05
CA ASN A 723 -28.67 -52.85 -50.01
C ASN A 723 -29.49 -51.62 -49.62
N LEU A 724 -29.78 -51.48 -48.33
CA LEU A 724 -30.51 -50.32 -47.83
C LEU A 724 -29.54 -49.32 -47.20
N ARG A 725 -29.67 -48.07 -47.60
CA ARG A 725 -28.99 -46.90 -47.03
C ARG A 725 -30.04 -46.03 -46.37
N ASP A 726 -29.65 -45.35 -45.30
CA ASP A 726 -30.51 -44.38 -44.60
C ASP A 726 -31.85 -44.96 -44.12
N VAL A 727 -31.81 -46.17 -43.55
CA VAL A 727 -33.00 -46.79 -42.96
C VAL A 727 -33.45 -45.97 -41.75
N THR A 728 -34.64 -45.40 -41.83
CA THR A 728 -35.24 -44.61 -40.74
C THR A 728 -36.35 -45.38 -40.05
N LEU A 729 -36.37 -45.34 -38.73
CA LEU A 729 -37.49 -45.77 -37.90
C LEU A 729 -38.28 -44.56 -37.46
N ALA A 730 -39.60 -44.62 -37.54
CA ALA A 730 -40.46 -43.57 -37.04
C ALA A 730 -41.68 -44.17 -36.31
N ALA A 731 -42.00 -43.63 -35.15
CA ALA A 731 -43.22 -43.94 -34.43
C ALA A 731 -43.77 -42.65 -33.79
N GLU A 732 -45.09 -42.53 -33.74
CA GLU A 732 -45.77 -41.41 -33.09
C GLU A 732 -46.77 -41.97 -32.09
N GLY A 733 -46.69 -41.50 -30.84
CA GLY A 733 -47.52 -41.98 -29.74
C GLY A 733 -48.01 -40.85 -28.86
N LYS A 734 -49.14 -41.09 -28.17
CA LYS A 734 -49.56 -40.25 -27.05
C LYS A 734 -48.78 -40.70 -25.82
N ALA A 735 -48.08 -39.78 -25.13
CA ALA A 735 -47.55 -40.09 -23.82
C ALA A 735 -48.73 -40.40 -22.90
N GLN A 736 -48.87 -41.65 -22.46
CA GLN A 736 -49.90 -42.00 -21.48
C GLN A 736 -49.53 -41.30 -20.18
N THR A 737 -50.27 -40.26 -19.81
CA THR A 737 -50.22 -39.73 -18.45
C THR A 737 -50.79 -40.82 -17.55
N GLY A 738 -49.94 -41.54 -16.83
CA GLY A 738 -50.40 -42.54 -15.86
C GLY A 738 -51.34 -41.88 -14.85
N GLN A 739 -52.64 -42.15 -14.99
CA GLN A 739 -53.54 -42.06 -13.83
C GLN A 739 -53.21 -43.26 -12.95
N GLY A 740 -52.79 -42.97 -11.73
CA GLY A 740 -52.37 -43.97 -10.74
C GLY A 740 -53.45 -45.00 -10.44
N GLY A 741 -53.00 -46.24 -10.28
CA GLY A 741 -53.53 -47.19 -9.32
C GLY A 741 -52.60 -47.22 -8.10
#